data_AF-A0AAV7S3T3-F1
#
_entry.id   AF-A0AAV7S3T3-F1
#
_cell.length_a   1.000
_cell.length_b   1.000
_cell.length_c   1.000
_cell.angle_alpha   90.00
_cell.angle_beta   90.00
_cell.angle_gamma   90.00
#
_symmetry.space_group_name_H-M   'P 1'
#
loop_
_entity.id
_entity.type
_entity.pdbx_description
1 polymer ?
#
loop_
_entity_poly.entity_id
_entity_poly.type
_entity_poly.pdbx_seq_one_letter_code
_entity_poly.pdbx_strand_id
1 'polypeptide(L)'
;MNTRNAIFSSTALGFGPHCTATMDTRVDGHLSSSQANVMMSNPGAYDNRAQGQHAHRRLGSLENPKKFNEQDFEYLREYHLKHGLLFEDDTFPAGDSSIGPKLISMLLSNDRRQGMHWKRPGEIQRDPHLLVDGASIFDIRQGELGDCWVLSVIGAMTIRPHFLENVIPTNQGFNHKYAGIFHFRFWQYGDWVDVVIDDKLPFINGRYMSVQPRSNNEFWPSLLEKAYAKLRGSYQHLHWGFISEALVDFTGGVHVQFNLQEPASDLKDIVLAAAKNGALAGCTTPGDQIVGNVEVENGLVKGHAYTVTCTRQVPYKNRMEDLVQIWNPWGQGEWNGAWSDNSVEWESVRPDIRKELNVRRDDGQFWMSCKDFLKYFAQINICNLTPTYLDFEEQQHEWTKSGTCSRWVKGSTSGGYFNNETFSRNPQYVINVTDVDGNKREYNVVVILMQKPRDPQNSAEELLPIGFLFCKIGPKSGKDGLPQSFFNQNASEAISTGLIRSREITQTFKAPPGSYVIVPYTEHRGMESEFLLRVFQKSTGIAKELETRLNIGTSKRLSLPELCCCASPQSSMHAGRSPLVEEATYRVASPNFYDGDGRKAAVKTSQGSSSESIFTQYARPGSEIDASQLQMLLNDMISQDQTFPAVEGGFTLDACRGILTLMDLNADGRLSMKEFERLWTRINSCKNIFNSHAYQSRSIDMSGLQNAVQAAGLPVSRDMLSLLVLRYGDSSKRLNFMDFVSCIIRLETVTKVFRNLSKDGKGIYLSGEEWMQIIMSS
;
A
#
# COMPACT_ATOMS: atom_id res chain seq x y z
N MET A 1 27.51 -59.44 33.74
CA MET A 1 28.82 -59.86 34.28
C MET A 1 29.55 -60.65 33.19
N ASN A 2 30.84 -60.34 33.01
CA ASN A 2 31.85 -60.92 32.11
C ASN A 2 31.71 -60.58 30.61
N THR A 3 32.36 -59.53 30.08
CA THR A 3 33.80 -59.41 29.65
C THR A 3 34.16 -60.40 28.53
N ARG A 4 34.72 -60.01 27.37
CA ARG A 4 36.00 -59.29 27.21
C ARG A 4 36.22 -58.82 25.74
N ASN A 5 36.91 -57.69 25.61
CA ASN A 5 37.46 -57.08 24.39
C ASN A 5 38.56 -57.91 23.70
N ALA A 6 38.76 -57.69 22.41
CA ALA A 6 40.09 -57.64 21.78
C ALA A 6 40.09 -56.69 20.57
N ILE A 7 41.15 -55.86 20.50
CA ILE A 7 41.48 -54.80 19.54
C ILE A 7 42.65 -55.30 18.65
N PHE A 8 42.81 -54.70 17.45
CA PHE A 8 44.01 -54.47 16.58
C PHE A 8 43.64 -54.81 15.11
N SER A 9 43.36 -53.83 14.24
CA SER A 9 44.23 -52.90 13.47
C SER A 9 44.89 -53.50 12.21
N SER A 10 44.67 -52.82 11.06
CA SER A 10 45.54 -52.67 9.87
C SER A 10 46.08 -53.93 9.17
N THR A 11 46.06 -54.13 7.86
CA THR A 11 46.11 -53.21 6.72
C THR A 11 45.89 -54.02 5.44
N ALA A 12 45.09 -53.45 4.53
CA ALA A 12 45.29 -53.32 3.08
C ALA A 12 45.85 -54.47 2.20
N LEU A 13 45.13 -54.72 1.10
CA LEU A 13 45.60 -54.86 -0.31
C LEU A 13 44.32 -54.93 -1.17
N GLY A 14 43.95 -53.86 -1.90
CA GLY A 14 44.33 -53.63 -3.31
C GLY A 14 43.04 -53.83 -4.15
N PHE A 15 42.68 -53.08 -5.19
CA PHE A 15 43.39 -52.20 -6.09
C PHE A 15 42.40 -51.13 -6.59
N GLY A 16 42.74 -49.87 -6.35
CA GLY A 16 43.28 -48.96 -7.36
C GLY A 16 42.58 -48.70 -8.72
N PRO A 17 42.88 -47.53 -9.31
CA PRO A 17 41.97 -46.70 -10.12
C PRO A 17 42.64 -46.26 -11.46
N HIS A 18 42.28 -45.06 -11.93
CA HIS A 18 42.92 -44.15 -12.91
C HIS A 18 42.23 -44.03 -14.28
N CYS A 19 41.76 -42.83 -14.68
CA CYS A 19 42.51 -41.61 -15.09
C CYS A 19 43.22 -41.86 -16.44
N THR A 20 43.33 -40.97 -17.44
CA THR A 20 43.48 -39.50 -17.50
C THR A 20 43.64 -39.16 -18.99
N ALA A 21 43.51 -37.88 -19.39
CA ALA A 21 44.49 -37.30 -20.33
C ALA A 21 44.52 -35.76 -20.23
N THR A 22 45.68 -35.29 -19.81
CA THR A 22 46.25 -33.94 -19.87
C THR A 22 46.86 -33.66 -21.24
N MET A 23 47.09 -32.38 -21.59
CA MET A 23 48.17 -32.01 -22.52
C MET A 23 48.96 -30.77 -22.06
N ASP A 24 50.26 -30.87 -22.38
CA ASP A 24 51.46 -30.19 -21.91
C ASP A 24 51.70 -28.75 -22.42
N THR A 25 52.61 -28.05 -21.73
CA THR A 25 53.31 -26.83 -22.20
C THR A 25 54.79 -27.11 -22.52
N ARG A 26 55.28 -26.69 -23.71
CA ARG A 26 56.66 -26.17 -23.91
C ARG A 26 56.82 -25.38 -25.22
N VAL A 27 57.79 -24.47 -25.17
CA VAL A 27 58.09 -23.28 -25.99
C VAL A 27 58.85 -23.60 -27.29
N ASP A 28 58.54 -22.92 -28.40
CA ASP A 28 59.53 -22.29 -29.31
C ASP A 28 58.89 -21.47 -30.46
N GLY A 29 59.38 -20.24 -30.64
CA GLY A 29 59.82 -19.68 -31.94
C GLY A 29 58.81 -19.20 -33.01
N HIS A 30 58.75 -17.87 -33.16
CA HIS A 30 58.61 -17.09 -34.42
C HIS A 30 57.23 -16.81 -35.08
N LEU A 31 56.93 -15.49 -35.12
CA LEU A 31 56.42 -14.64 -36.24
C LEU A 31 55.04 -15.02 -36.86
N SER A 32 54.06 -14.14 -37.09
CA SER A 32 53.94 -12.68 -37.07
C SER A 32 52.44 -12.26 -37.04
N SER A 33 52.18 -11.09 -36.43
CA SER A 33 51.13 -10.08 -36.67
C SER A 33 49.76 -10.51 -37.23
N SER A 34 48.63 -10.17 -36.59
CA SER A 34 48.19 -8.77 -36.47
C SER A 34 47.00 -8.54 -35.51
N GLN A 35 47.18 -7.51 -34.68
CA GLN A 35 46.23 -6.53 -34.12
C GLN A 35 44.99 -6.97 -33.30
N ALA A 36 45.14 -6.93 -31.98
CA ALA A 36 44.14 -6.34 -31.07
C ALA A 36 44.88 -5.67 -29.89
N ASN A 37 44.78 -4.34 -29.79
CA ASN A 37 45.40 -3.55 -28.73
C ASN A 37 44.57 -3.61 -27.44
N VAL A 38 45.23 -4.00 -26.35
CA VAL A 38 44.84 -3.73 -24.95
C VAL A 38 45.90 -2.80 -24.37
N MET A 39 45.50 -1.71 -23.72
CA MET A 39 46.27 -0.94 -22.72
C MET A 39 45.29 0.04 -22.04
N MET A 40 45.28 0.31 -20.74
CA MET A 40 45.99 -0.18 -19.56
C MET A 40 45.13 0.27 -18.36
N SER A 41 45.06 -0.56 -17.32
CA SER A 41 44.69 -0.14 -15.97
C SER A 41 45.89 0.53 -15.30
N ASN A 42 45.68 1.71 -14.71
CA ASN A 42 46.58 2.28 -13.71
C ASN A 42 45.75 2.84 -12.52
N PRO A 43 46.33 2.90 -11.31
CA PRO A 43 45.63 2.84 -10.04
C PRO A 43 45.46 4.24 -9.41
N GLY A 44 44.28 4.50 -8.85
CA GLY A 44 44.02 5.72 -8.10
C GLY A 44 42.53 5.96 -7.86
N ALA A 45 41.98 5.35 -6.82
CA ALA A 45 40.73 5.78 -6.18
C ALA A 45 40.61 5.11 -4.80
N TYR A 46 41.50 5.50 -3.89
CA TYR A 46 41.21 5.36 -2.46
C TYR A 46 40.14 6.39 -2.08
N ASP A 47 39.12 5.87 -1.40
CA ASP A 47 38.24 6.56 -0.45
C ASP A 47 37.35 7.71 -0.95
N ASN A 48 36.09 7.37 -1.24
CA ASN A 48 34.91 8.23 -1.07
C ASN A 48 33.64 7.35 -1.03
N ARG A 49 33.66 6.29 -0.21
CA ARG A 49 32.53 5.34 -0.05
C ARG A 49 31.66 5.61 1.17
N ALA A 50 31.81 6.78 1.80
CA ALA A 50 31.02 7.17 2.98
C ALA A 50 30.50 8.61 2.85
N GLN A 51 29.65 8.88 1.85
CA GLN A 51 28.70 10.01 1.82
C GLN A 51 27.95 9.98 0.49
N GLY A 52 26.85 9.23 0.41
CA GLY A 52 26.08 9.16 -0.84
C GLY A 52 24.96 8.14 -0.89
N GLN A 53 24.25 7.86 0.21
CA GLN A 53 23.02 7.05 0.19
C GLN A 53 22.02 7.50 1.27
N HIS A 54 21.46 8.69 1.12
CA HIS A 54 20.18 9.04 1.76
C HIS A 54 19.24 9.65 0.70
N ALA A 55 18.98 8.91 -0.37
CA ALA A 55 17.70 9.07 -1.03
C ALA A 55 16.64 8.55 -0.04
N HIS A 56 15.80 9.42 0.50
CA HIS A 56 14.73 9.04 1.43
C HIS A 56 13.89 7.92 0.79
N ARG A 57 14.03 6.69 1.29
CA ARG A 57 13.22 5.54 0.87
C ARG A 57 11.76 5.83 1.24
N ARG A 58 10.83 5.62 0.29
CA ARG A 58 9.40 5.88 0.49
C ARG A 58 8.89 5.09 1.70
N LEU A 59 8.28 5.76 2.66
CA LEU A 59 7.58 5.09 3.77
C LEU A 59 6.51 4.14 3.22
N GLY A 60 6.52 2.89 3.68
CA GLY A 60 5.69 1.81 3.15
C GLY A 60 6.33 1.02 2.00
N SER A 61 7.60 1.28 1.65
CA SER A 61 8.37 0.36 0.81
C SER A 61 8.88 -0.82 1.64
N LEU A 62 9.35 -1.88 0.97
CA LEU A 62 9.89 -3.06 1.66
C LEU A 62 11.13 -2.72 2.52
N GLU A 63 11.93 -1.74 2.07
CA GLU A 63 13.15 -1.27 2.75
C GLU A 63 12.88 -0.20 3.81
N ASN A 64 11.69 0.39 3.84
CA ASN A 64 11.24 1.35 4.84
C ASN A 64 9.75 1.12 5.16
N PRO A 65 9.41 -0.04 5.76
CA PRO A 65 8.03 -0.41 6.03
C PRO A 65 7.40 0.52 7.08
N LYS A 66 6.08 0.66 7.04
CA LYS A 66 5.32 1.36 8.09
C LYS A 66 5.37 0.53 9.38
N LYS A 67 5.57 1.20 10.51
CA LYS A 67 5.57 0.56 11.83
C LYS A 67 4.15 0.30 12.29
N PHE A 68 3.77 -0.96 12.46
CA PHE A 68 2.45 -1.31 13.00
C PHE A 68 2.36 -0.92 14.48
N ASN A 69 1.25 -0.29 14.88
CA ASN A 69 1.05 0.25 16.23
C ASN A 69 2.21 1.14 16.74
N GLU A 70 2.92 1.81 15.81
CA GLU A 70 4.07 2.67 16.11
C GLU A 70 5.25 1.95 16.82
N GLN A 71 5.26 0.61 16.83
CA GLN A 71 6.33 -0.16 17.45
C GLN A 71 7.54 -0.27 16.50
N ASP A 72 8.74 0.03 17.03
CA ASP A 72 10.02 -0.08 16.31
C ASP A 72 10.82 -1.26 16.87
N PHE A 73 11.08 -2.26 16.02
CA PHE A 73 11.76 -3.51 16.42
C PHE A 73 13.15 -3.26 16.98
N GLU A 74 14.00 -2.51 16.27
CA GLU A 74 15.37 -2.21 16.67
C GLU A 74 15.42 -1.49 18.02
N TYR A 75 14.64 -0.43 18.18
CA TYR A 75 14.57 0.36 19.41
C TYR A 75 14.07 -0.47 20.58
N LEU A 76 12.95 -1.20 20.40
CA LEU A 76 12.39 -2.03 21.47
C LEU A 76 13.35 -3.16 21.87
N ARG A 77 14.01 -3.81 20.91
CA ARG A 77 14.99 -4.85 21.19
C ARG A 77 16.19 -4.30 21.97
N GLU A 78 16.75 -3.17 21.53
CA GLU A 78 17.88 -2.53 22.23
C GLU A 78 17.52 -2.10 23.65
N TYR A 79 16.31 -1.54 23.83
CA TYR A 79 15.80 -1.20 25.15
C TYR A 79 15.74 -2.42 26.07
N HIS A 80 15.16 -3.52 25.61
CA HIS A 80 15.00 -4.73 26.43
C HIS A 80 16.35 -5.43 26.72
N LEU A 81 17.24 -5.48 25.73
CA LEU A 81 18.62 -5.98 25.92
C LEU A 81 19.38 -5.17 26.97
N LYS A 82 19.30 -3.84 26.93
CA LYS A 82 19.99 -2.95 27.87
C LYS A 82 19.51 -3.13 29.31
N HIS A 83 18.23 -3.44 29.50
CA HIS A 83 17.64 -3.61 30.83
C HIS A 83 17.62 -5.07 31.31
N GLY A 84 18.06 -6.04 30.49
CA GLY A 84 18.01 -7.45 30.84
C GLY A 84 16.59 -8.00 31.00
N LEU A 85 15.63 -7.42 30.26
CA LEU A 85 14.22 -7.79 30.28
C LEU A 85 13.83 -8.50 28.99
N LEU A 86 12.78 -9.32 29.04
CA LEU A 86 12.14 -9.86 27.84
C LEU A 86 10.98 -8.96 27.44
N PHE A 87 10.81 -8.74 26.15
CA PHE A 87 9.70 -7.96 25.60
C PHE A 87 8.36 -8.64 25.89
N GLU A 88 7.40 -7.84 26.33
CA GLU A 88 5.99 -8.22 26.45
C GLU A 88 5.18 -7.25 25.60
N ASP A 89 4.39 -7.79 24.68
CA ASP A 89 3.65 -6.99 23.71
C ASP A 89 2.32 -6.52 24.31
N ASP A 90 2.29 -5.26 24.75
CA ASP A 90 1.12 -4.59 25.29
C ASP A 90 -0.01 -4.40 24.26
N THR A 91 0.35 -4.31 22.97
CA THR A 91 -0.62 -4.17 21.88
C THR A 91 -1.22 -5.49 21.41
N PHE A 92 -0.66 -6.63 21.84
CA PHE A 92 -1.18 -7.97 21.55
C PHE A 92 -0.92 -8.92 22.73
N PRO A 93 -1.58 -8.68 23.88
CA PRO A 93 -1.23 -9.32 25.14
C PRO A 93 -1.51 -10.83 25.12
N ALA A 94 -0.75 -11.59 25.90
CA ALA A 94 -0.93 -13.02 26.09
C ALA A 94 -2.21 -13.34 26.90
N GLY A 95 -3.38 -13.21 26.28
CA GLY A 95 -4.68 -13.38 26.93
C GLY A 95 -5.85 -13.46 25.94
N ASP A 96 -7.06 -13.46 26.49
CA ASP A 96 -8.30 -13.74 25.75
C ASP A 96 -8.57 -12.76 24.60
N SER A 97 -8.14 -11.49 24.71
CA SER A 97 -8.31 -10.49 23.65
C SER A 97 -7.58 -10.88 22.37
N SER A 98 -6.41 -11.51 22.49
CA SER A 98 -5.58 -11.93 21.35
C SER A 98 -6.06 -13.24 20.74
N ILE A 99 -6.81 -14.05 21.49
CA ILE A 99 -7.49 -15.25 20.97
C ILE A 99 -8.78 -14.85 20.24
N GLY A 100 -9.59 -14.00 20.88
CA GLY A 100 -10.87 -13.51 20.37
C GLY A 100 -12.09 -14.29 20.89
N PRO A 101 -13.19 -13.60 21.27
CA PRO A 101 -14.32 -14.20 21.98
C PRO A 101 -15.07 -15.26 21.16
N LYS A 102 -15.18 -15.09 19.83
CA LYS A 102 -15.89 -16.05 18.96
C LYS A 102 -15.14 -17.38 18.97
N LEU A 103 -13.82 -17.35 18.82
CA LEU A 103 -12.97 -18.55 18.83
C LEU A 103 -12.95 -19.24 20.20
N ILE A 104 -12.88 -18.46 21.29
CA ILE A 104 -13.00 -18.99 22.66
C ILE A 104 -14.31 -19.75 22.81
N SER A 105 -15.44 -19.15 22.41
CA SER A 105 -16.75 -19.80 22.55
C SER A 105 -16.89 -21.08 21.71
N MET A 106 -16.21 -21.14 20.56
CA MET A 106 -16.31 -22.25 19.62
C MET A 106 -15.38 -23.42 19.98
N LEU A 107 -14.13 -23.14 20.36
CA LEU A 107 -13.10 -24.17 20.57
C LEU A 107 -12.84 -24.51 22.05
N LEU A 108 -13.21 -23.62 22.98
CA LEU A 108 -12.87 -23.76 24.39
C LEU A 108 -14.13 -23.92 25.24
N SER A 109 -14.50 -25.17 25.55
CA SER A 109 -15.36 -25.42 26.71
C SER A 109 -14.72 -24.85 27.98
N ASN A 110 -15.51 -24.62 29.04
CA ASN A 110 -15.00 -24.03 30.29
C ASN A 110 -13.73 -24.73 30.82
N ASP A 111 -13.65 -26.05 30.71
CA ASP A 111 -12.49 -26.83 31.14
C ASP A 111 -11.25 -26.60 30.26
N ARG A 112 -11.43 -26.49 28.94
CA ARG A 112 -10.32 -26.21 28.01
C ARG A 112 -9.77 -24.80 28.17
N ARG A 113 -10.62 -23.84 28.55
CA ARG A 113 -10.20 -22.46 28.84
C ARG A 113 -9.27 -22.39 30.05
N GLN A 114 -9.52 -23.20 31.09
CA GLN A 114 -8.64 -23.26 32.27
C GLN A 114 -7.25 -23.84 31.94
N GLY A 115 -7.14 -24.66 30.90
CA GLY A 115 -5.87 -25.22 30.41
C GLY A 115 -5.16 -24.36 29.36
N MET A 116 -5.59 -23.11 29.12
CA MET A 116 -4.93 -22.18 28.21
C MET A 116 -3.71 -21.56 28.88
N HIS A 117 -2.54 -21.71 28.26
CA HIS A 117 -1.28 -21.15 28.74
C HIS A 117 -0.49 -20.54 27.60
N TRP A 118 0.25 -19.48 27.88
CA TRP A 118 1.16 -18.87 26.93
C TRP A 118 2.59 -19.16 27.33
N LYS A 119 3.39 -19.68 26.39
CA LYS A 119 4.77 -20.10 26.66
C LYS A 119 5.71 -19.56 25.59
N ARG A 120 6.91 -19.15 26.00
CA ARG A 120 8.00 -18.82 25.09
C ARG A 120 8.71 -20.08 24.59
N PRO A 121 9.32 -20.06 23.39
CA PRO A 121 10.13 -21.16 22.86
C PRO A 121 11.15 -21.74 23.84
N GLY A 122 11.85 -20.89 24.61
CA GLY A 122 12.82 -21.34 25.61
C GLY A 122 12.22 -22.08 26.81
N GLU A 123 10.91 -22.00 27.04
CA GLU A 123 10.18 -22.79 28.06
C GLU A 123 9.70 -24.14 27.51
N ILE A 124 9.67 -24.29 26.18
CA ILE A 124 9.17 -25.46 25.47
C ILE A 124 10.34 -26.38 25.08
N GLN A 125 11.41 -25.79 24.58
CA GLN A 125 12.59 -26.49 24.06
C GLN A 125 13.88 -25.86 24.59
N ARG A 126 14.91 -26.68 24.80
CA ARG A 126 16.21 -26.22 25.33
C ARG A 126 17.04 -25.40 24.35
N ASP A 127 16.87 -25.61 23.06
CA ASP A 127 17.68 -25.03 22.00
C ASP A 127 16.80 -24.44 20.88
N PRO A 128 15.99 -23.40 21.18
CA PRO A 128 15.05 -22.85 20.22
C PRO A 128 15.77 -22.10 19.11
N HIS A 129 15.29 -22.29 17.89
CA HIS A 129 15.78 -21.64 16.68
C HIS A 129 14.60 -20.99 15.95
N LEU A 130 14.89 -19.88 15.26
CA LEU A 130 13.88 -19.27 14.41
C LEU A 130 13.71 -20.14 13.16
N LEU A 131 14.82 -20.43 12.48
CA LEU A 131 14.93 -21.25 11.29
C LEU A 131 16.02 -22.30 11.49
N VAL A 132 15.80 -23.53 11.03
CA VAL A 132 16.78 -24.64 11.05
C VAL A 132 16.95 -25.16 9.62
N ASP A 133 18.14 -25.02 9.04
CA ASP A 133 18.45 -25.42 7.65
C ASP A 133 17.55 -24.76 6.57
N GLY A 134 16.96 -23.60 6.89
CA GLY A 134 16.07 -22.85 6.01
C GLY A 134 14.61 -23.29 6.14
N ALA A 135 13.68 -22.44 5.69
CA ALA A 135 12.26 -22.74 5.80
C ALA A 135 11.83 -23.82 4.80
N SER A 136 11.11 -24.81 5.28
CA SER A 136 10.56 -25.92 4.51
C SER A 136 9.04 -25.96 4.64
N ILE A 137 8.38 -26.41 3.57
CA ILE A 137 6.93 -26.67 3.59
C ILE A 137 6.56 -27.70 4.66
N PHE A 138 7.49 -28.61 4.97
CA PHE A 138 7.29 -29.66 5.95
C PHE A 138 7.41 -29.18 7.40
N ASP A 139 7.84 -27.94 7.65
CA ASP A 139 7.89 -27.39 9.02
C ASP A 139 6.50 -27.06 9.55
N ILE A 140 5.50 -27.03 8.68
CA ILE A 140 4.14 -26.56 8.95
C ILE A 140 3.24 -27.77 9.20
N ARG A 141 2.57 -27.77 10.36
CA ARG A 141 1.42 -28.65 10.64
C ARG A 141 0.31 -27.84 11.27
N GLN A 142 -0.86 -27.84 10.63
CA GLN A 142 -2.01 -27.11 11.14
C GLN A 142 -2.39 -27.58 12.55
N GLY A 143 -2.64 -26.61 13.44
CA GLY A 143 -3.14 -26.85 14.79
C GLY A 143 -4.66 -27.03 14.83
N GLU A 144 -5.28 -26.59 15.93
CA GLU A 144 -6.74 -26.64 16.08
C GLU A 144 -7.47 -25.48 15.37
N LEU A 145 -6.72 -24.48 14.89
CA LEU A 145 -7.25 -23.32 14.19
C LEU A 145 -7.66 -23.67 12.74
N GLY A 146 -8.75 -23.09 12.26
CA GLY A 146 -9.28 -23.27 10.90
C GLY A 146 -8.60 -22.36 9.87
N ASP A 147 -7.28 -22.22 9.94
CA ASP A 147 -6.48 -21.24 9.19
C ASP A 147 -5.72 -21.86 8.00
N CYS A 148 -6.16 -23.02 7.51
CA CYS A 148 -5.58 -23.71 6.34
C CYS A 148 -5.31 -22.79 5.13
N TRP A 149 -6.14 -21.77 4.92
CA TRP A 149 -5.98 -20.77 3.88
C TRP A 149 -4.70 -19.93 4.03
N VAL A 150 -4.27 -19.64 5.27
CA VAL A 150 -3.00 -18.99 5.59
C VAL A 150 -1.86 -19.97 5.43
N LEU A 151 -1.96 -21.14 6.05
CA LEU A 151 -0.88 -22.14 6.08
C LEU A 151 -0.54 -22.68 4.69
N SER A 152 -1.53 -22.85 3.82
CA SER A 152 -1.32 -23.23 2.42
C SER A 152 -0.49 -22.17 1.66
N VAL A 153 -0.69 -20.88 1.95
CA VAL A 153 0.09 -19.79 1.34
C VAL A 153 1.49 -19.72 1.93
N ILE A 154 1.63 -19.84 3.25
CA ILE A 154 2.94 -19.90 3.91
C ILE A 154 3.76 -21.08 3.35
N GLY A 155 3.13 -22.25 3.19
CA GLY A 155 3.75 -23.42 2.55
C GLY A 155 4.14 -23.17 1.09
N ALA A 156 3.33 -22.44 0.32
CA ALA A 156 3.70 -22.05 -1.04
C ALA A 156 4.95 -21.15 -1.07
N MET A 157 5.11 -20.26 -0.09
CA MET A 157 6.25 -19.35 0.00
C MET A 157 7.56 -20.05 0.33
N THR A 158 7.56 -21.16 1.08
CA THR A 158 8.79 -21.91 1.35
C THR A 158 9.39 -22.53 0.08
N ILE A 159 8.54 -22.84 -0.91
CA ILE A 159 8.96 -23.30 -2.26
C ILE A 159 9.56 -22.14 -3.08
N ARG A 160 9.27 -20.88 -2.72
CA ARG A 160 9.72 -19.67 -3.41
C ARG A 160 10.40 -18.70 -2.42
N PRO A 161 11.65 -18.98 -2.00
CA PRO A 161 12.30 -18.30 -0.87
C PRO A 161 12.29 -16.77 -0.94
N HIS A 162 12.40 -16.18 -2.13
CA HIS A 162 12.38 -14.72 -2.30
C HIS A 162 11.11 -14.03 -1.77
N PHE A 163 9.94 -14.71 -1.77
CA PHE A 163 8.74 -14.16 -1.12
C PHE A 163 8.87 -14.21 0.40
N LEU A 164 9.43 -15.29 0.94
CA LEU A 164 9.59 -15.48 2.37
C LEU A 164 10.61 -14.52 2.98
N GLU A 165 11.71 -14.24 2.26
CA GLU A 165 12.74 -13.27 2.65
C GLU A 165 12.19 -11.85 2.81
N ASN A 166 11.14 -11.49 2.06
CA ASN A 166 10.47 -10.20 2.21
C ASN A 166 9.62 -10.13 3.50
N VAL A 167 9.11 -11.26 3.97
CA VAL A 167 8.19 -11.39 5.10
C VAL A 167 8.93 -11.67 6.42
N ILE A 168 10.01 -12.44 6.38
CA ILE A 168 10.83 -12.81 7.53
C ILE A 168 12.21 -12.13 7.42
N PRO A 169 12.40 -10.96 8.04
CA PRO A 169 13.71 -10.32 8.13
C PRO A 169 14.76 -11.24 8.78
N THR A 170 16.02 -11.16 8.32
CA THR A 170 17.13 -12.03 8.77
C THR A 170 17.90 -11.49 9.99
N ASN A 171 17.57 -10.29 10.45
CA ASN A 171 18.20 -9.57 11.57
C ASN A 171 17.69 -10.02 12.96
N GLN A 172 17.04 -11.18 13.07
CA GLN A 172 16.38 -11.69 14.29
C GLN A 172 16.66 -13.19 14.53
N GLY A 173 16.42 -13.66 15.75
CA GLY A 173 16.67 -15.06 16.14
C GLY A 173 16.96 -15.25 17.63
N PHE A 174 17.09 -16.50 18.05
CA PHE A 174 17.44 -16.89 19.42
C PHE A 174 18.96 -16.92 19.62
N ASN A 175 19.62 -15.79 19.37
CA ASN A 175 21.06 -15.65 19.51
C ASN A 175 21.42 -14.73 20.70
N HIS A 176 22.68 -14.28 20.79
CA HIS A 176 23.15 -13.38 21.85
C HIS A 176 22.39 -12.03 21.93
N LYS A 177 21.60 -11.66 20.92
CA LYS A 177 20.72 -10.47 20.90
C LYS A 177 19.25 -10.81 21.17
N TYR A 178 18.97 -11.99 21.73
CA TYR A 178 17.62 -12.40 22.10
C TYR A 178 17.07 -11.54 23.24
N ALA A 179 15.88 -10.99 23.04
CA ALA A 179 15.12 -10.25 24.04
C ALA A 179 13.62 -10.62 24.02
N GLY A 180 13.26 -11.81 23.54
CA GLY A 180 11.87 -12.28 23.46
C GLY A 180 11.00 -11.48 22.47
N ILE A 181 11.62 -10.85 21.46
CA ILE A 181 11.01 -9.96 20.47
C ILE A 181 11.37 -10.39 19.05
N PHE A 182 10.39 -10.38 18.15
CA PHE A 182 10.52 -10.73 16.73
C PHE A 182 9.69 -9.76 15.88
N HIS A 183 9.92 -9.74 14.57
CA HIS A 183 9.12 -8.93 13.66
C HIS A 183 8.95 -9.57 12.29
N PHE A 184 7.83 -9.26 11.63
CA PHE A 184 7.45 -9.79 10.33
C PHE A 184 6.83 -8.70 9.48
N ARG A 185 6.93 -8.84 8.16
CA ARG A 185 6.45 -7.84 7.22
C ARG A 185 5.29 -8.35 6.40
N PHE A 186 4.27 -7.52 6.29
CA PHE A 186 3.07 -7.83 5.51
C PHE A 186 2.75 -6.65 4.60
N TRP A 187 2.29 -6.95 3.39
CA TRP A 187 1.77 -5.95 2.49
C TRP A 187 0.32 -5.63 2.86
N GLN A 188 0.01 -4.36 3.06
CA GLN A 188 -1.32 -3.88 3.41
C GLN A 188 -1.69 -2.70 2.51
N TYR A 189 -2.65 -2.92 1.62
CA TYR A 189 -3.32 -1.88 0.83
C TYR A 189 -2.38 -0.89 0.11
N GLY A 190 -1.25 -1.38 -0.41
CA GLY A 190 -0.27 -0.58 -1.15
C GLY A 190 1.09 -0.44 -0.48
N ASP A 191 1.18 -0.71 0.82
CA ASP A 191 2.37 -0.45 1.63
C ASP A 191 2.80 -1.68 2.42
N TRP A 192 4.10 -1.89 2.56
CA TRP A 192 4.66 -2.86 3.49
C TRP A 192 4.58 -2.31 4.92
N VAL A 193 4.18 -3.18 5.85
CA VAL A 193 3.98 -2.90 7.26
C VAL A 193 4.81 -3.89 8.07
N ASP A 194 5.59 -3.39 9.02
CA ASP A 194 6.44 -4.15 9.94
C ASP A 194 5.68 -4.36 11.26
N VAL A 195 5.46 -5.62 11.62
CA VAL A 195 4.67 -6.05 12.78
C VAL A 195 5.60 -6.70 13.78
N VAL A 196 5.79 -6.02 14.91
CA VAL A 196 6.57 -6.51 16.05
C VAL A 196 5.70 -7.42 16.91
N ILE A 197 6.25 -8.50 17.45
CA ILE A 197 5.59 -9.38 18.43
C ILE A 197 6.56 -9.81 19.52
N ASP A 198 6.03 -10.17 20.69
CA ASP A 198 6.76 -11.06 21.60
C ASP A 198 6.65 -12.53 21.17
N ASP A 199 7.48 -13.41 21.73
CA ASP A 199 7.51 -14.84 21.38
C ASP A 199 6.63 -15.74 22.26
N LYS A 200 5.67 -15.21 23.02
CA LYS A 200 4.71 -16.04 23.76
C LYS A 200 3.72 -16.71 22.79
N LEU A 201 3.62 -18.02 22.80
CA LEU A 201 2.71 -18.80 21.94
C LEU A 201 1.58 -19.46 22.75
N PRO A 202 0.34 -19.52 22.22
CA PRO A 202 -0.80 -20.09 22.94
C PRO A 202 -0.86 -21.63 22.88
N PHE A 203 -1.06 -22.24 24.04
CA PHE A 203 -1.23 -23.69 24.22
C PHE A 203 -2.55 -24.00 24.92
N ILE A 204 -3.21 -25.06 24.48
CA ILE A 204 -4.39 -25.61 25.16
C ILE A 204 -4.05 -27.03 25.62
N ASN A 205 -4.13 -27.28 26.93
CA ASN A 205 -3.84 -28.59 27.52
C ASN A 205 -2.48 -29.16 27.09
N GLY A 206 -1.47 -28.29 26.97
CA GLY A 206 -0.10 -28.68 26.58
C GLY A 206 0.12 -28.91 25.08
N ARG A 207 -0.89 -28.70 24.22
CA ARG A 207 -0.76 -28.76 22.76
C ARG A 207 -0.85 -27.37 22.15
N TYR A 208 -0.22 -27.17 20.99
CA TYR A 208 -0.34 -25.93 20.24
C TYR A 208 -1.81 -25.68 19.88
N MET A 209 -2.30 -24.48 20.17
CA MET A 209 -3.61 -24.05 19.67
C MET A 209 -3.54 -23.74 18.17
N SER A 210 -2.43 -23.11 17.77
CA SER A 210 -2.18 -22.58 16.44
C SER A 210 -1.16 -23.48 15.70
N VAL A 211 -0.58 -23.04 14.58
CA VAL A 211 0.35 -23.88 13.81
C VAL A 211 1.44 -24.50 14.68
N GLN A 212 1.59 -25.82 14.55
CA GLN A 212 2.61 -26.60 15.22
C GLN A 212 3.83 -26.75 14.30
N PRO A 213 5.04 -26.45 14.79
CA PRO A 213 6.24 -26.77 14.03
C PRO A 213 6.48 -28.29 14.01
N ARG A 214 6.82 -28.84 12.84
CA ARG A 214 7.13 -30.29 12.71
C ARG A 214 8.42 -30.65 13.44
N SER A 215 9.40 -29.76 13.42
CA SER A 215 10.65 -29.85 14.17
C SER A 215 10.47 -29.23 15.56
N ASN A 216 10.87 -29.95 16.61
CA ASN A 216 10.62 -29.52 18.00
C ASN A 216 11.44 -28.30 18.45
N ASN A 217 12.36 -27.79 17.63
CA ASN A 217 13.25 -26.68 17.95
C ASN A 217 13.15 -25.50 16.98
N GLU A 218 12.21 -25.52 16.04
CA GLU A 218 12.02 -24.46 15.06
C GLU A 218 10.69 -23.73 15.28
N PHE A 219 10.68 -22.39 15.23
CA PHE A 219 9.53 -21.61 15.69
C PHE A 219 9.03 -20.54 14.70
N TRP A 220 9.64 -20.40 13.52
CA TRP A 220 9.18 -19.42 12.53
C TRP A 220 7.72 -19.57 12.11
N PRO A 221 7.11 -20.77 11.96
CA PRO A 221 5.72 -20.86 11.51
C PRO A 221 4.76 -20.25 12.55
N SER A 222 4.95 -20.63 13.83
CA SER A 222 4.10 -20.17 14.93
C SER A 222 4.26 -18.68 15.20
N LEU A 223 5.49 -18.15 15.09
CA LEU A 223 5.74 -16.72 15.26
C LEU A 223 5.18 -15.89 14.08
N LEU A 224 5.30 -16.39 12.84
CA LEU A 224 4.74 -15.73 11.67
C LEU A 224 3.21 -15.68 11.73
N GLU A 225 2.58 -16.81 12.05
CA GLU A 225 1.12 -16.90 12.22
C GLU A 225 0.64 -15.98 13.35
N LYS A 226 1.36 -15.89 14.48
CA LYS A 226 1.07 -14.94 15.54
C LYS A 226 1.13 -13.48 15.06
N ALA A 227 2.17 -13.10 14.32
CA ALA A 227 2.29 -11.75 13.78
C ALA A 227 1.16 -11.43 12.80
N TYR A 228 0.73 -12.40 12.00
CA TYR A 228 -0.42 -12.24 11.13
C TYR A 228 -1.75 -12.16 11.92
N ALA A 229 -1.91 -12.94 12.99
CA ALA A 229 -3.04 -12.83 13.91
C ALA A 229 -3.12 -11.44 14.54
N LYS A 230 -1.97 -10.89 14.97
CA LYS A 230 -1.87 -9.53 15.49
C LYS A 230 -2.27 -8.49 14.45
N LEU A 231 -1.76 -8.60 13.22
CA LEU A 231 -2.12 -7.70 12.12
C LEU A 231 -3.64 -7.72 11.85
N ARG A 232 -4.25 -8.91 11.90
CA ARG A 232 -5.68 -9.13 11.73
C ARG A 232 -6.49 -8.89 13.02
N GLY A 233 -5.84 -8.48 14.11
CA GLY A 233 -6.45 -8.12 15.40
C GLY A 233 -6.57 -9.25 16.44
N SER A 234 -6.72 -10.52 16.04
CA SER A 234 -6.71 -11.69 16.94
C SER A 234 -6.67 -13.00 16.15
N TYR A 235 -6.38 -14.12 16.82
CA TYR A 235 -6.42 -15.46 16.22
C TYR A 235 -7.80 -15.84 15.68
N GLN A 236 -8.90 -15.32 16.24
CA GLN A 236 -10.25 -15.58 15.72
C GLN A 236 -10.41 -15.13 14.27
N HIS A 237 -9.70 -14.07 13.86
CA HIS A 237 -9.79 -13.53 12.50
C HIS A 237 -8.98 -14.34 11.47
N LEU A 238 -8.23 -15.34 11.94
CA LEU A 238 -7.60 -16.35 11.07
C LEU A 238 -8.47 -17.61 10.94
N HIS A 239 -9.44 -17.79 11.83
CA HIS A 239 -10.37 -18.92 11.80
C HIS A 239 -11.36 -18.73 10.64
N TRP A 240 -11.06 -19.39 9.51
CA TRP A 240 -11.65 -19.19 8.19
C TRP A 240 -11.20 -17.91 7.47
N GLY A 241 -11.06 -18.02 6.15
CA GLY A 241 -10.66 -16.91 5.30
C GLY A 241 -10.43 -17.36 3.87
N PHE A 242 -9.87 -16.48 3.05
CA PHE A 242 -9.67 -16.70 1.62
C PHE A 242 -8.19 -16.72 1.27
N ILE A 243 -7.75 -17.75 0.54
CA ILE A 243 -6.37 -17.87 0.04
C ILE A 243 -5.90 -16.59 -0.67
N SER A 244 -6.79 -15.96 -1.45
CA SER A 244 -6.52 -14.70 -2.15
C SER A 244 -6.02 -13.60 -1.21
N GLU A 245 -6.61 -13.49 -0.02
CA GLU A 245 -6.21 -12.47 0.94
C GLU A 245 -4.79 -12.69 1.46
N ALA A 246 -4.48 -13.93 1.85
CA ALA A 246 -3.15 -14.30 2.33
C ALA A 246 -2.12 -14.11 1.21
N LEU A 247 -2.39 -14.60 0.00
CA LEU A 247 -1.48 -14.43 -1.14
C LEU A 247 -1.09 -12.97 -1.34
N VAL A 248 -2.04 -12.05 -1.25
CA VAL A 248 -1.76 -10.62 -1.43
C VAL A 248 -1.07 -10.01 -0.20
N ASP A 249 -1.48 -10.38 1.01
CA ASP A 249 -0.90 -9.82 2.25
C ASP A 249 0.54 -10.27 2.47
N PHE A 250 0.91 -11.46 2.01
CA PHE A 250 2.29 -11.97 2.10
C PHE A 250 3.20 -11.52 0.95
N THR A 251 2.66 -11.07 -0.19
CA THR A 251 3.48 -10.80 -1.39
C THR A 251 3.36 -9.40 -1.96
N GLY A 252 2.25 -8.70 -1.73
CA GLY A 252 1.88 -7.49 -2.48
C GLY A 252 1.64 -7.72 -3.98
N GLY A 253 1.57 -8.99 -4.40
CA GLY A 253 1.43 -9.42 -5.78
C GLY A 253 0.02 -9.26 -6.34
N VAL A 254 -0.16 -9.79 -7.55
CA VAL A 254 -1.44 -9.91 -8.25
C VAL A 254 -1.89 -11.36 -8.23
N HIS A 255 -3.05 -11.61 -7.63
CA HIS A 255 -3.69 -12.92 -7.67
C HIS A 255 -4.81 -12.94 -8.70
N VAL A 256 -5.00 -14.07 -9.38
CA VAL A 256 -6.19 -14.37 -10.20
C VAL A 256 -6.79 -15.68 -9.71
N GLN A 257 -8.10 -15.69 -9.54
CA GLN A 257 -8.89 -16.83 -9.14
C GLN A 257 -9.53 -17.48 -10.37
N PHE A 258 -9.42 -18.80 -10.48
CA PHE A 258 -10.02 -19.58 -11.56
C PHE A 258 -10.96 -20.65 -11.00
N ASN A 259 -12.14 -20.76 -11.60
CA ASN A 259 -13.09 -21.85 -11.33
C ASN A 259 -12.61 -23.13 -12.02
N LEU A 260 -12.45 -24.20 -11.25
CA LEU A 260 -11.99 -25.50 -11.76
C LEU A 260 -13.16 -26.44 -12.12
N GLN A 261 -14.36 -26.21 -11.58
CA GLN A 261 -15.56 -26.99 -11.91
C GLN A 261 -16.14 -26.63 -13.28
N GLU A 262 -15.92 -25.39 -13.71
CA GLU A 262 -16.27 -24.89 -15.05
C GLU A 262 -15.02 -24.27 -15.71
N PRO A 263 -14.00 -25.08 -16.03
CA PRO A 263 -12.70 -24.58 -16.44
C PRO A 263 -12.76 -24.02 -17.87
N ALA A 264 -12.16 -22.84 -18.07
CA ALA A 264 -11.89 -22.32 -19.41
C ALA A 264 -10.93 -23.26 -20.15
N SER A 265 -11.00 -23.28 -21.49
CA SER A 265 -10.20 -24.20 -22.31
C SER A 265 -8.68 -24.03 -22.12
N ASP A 266 -8.25 -22.84 -21.72
CA ASP A 266 -6.86 -22.44 -21.50
C ASP A 266 -6.40 -22.60 -20.04
N LEU A 267 -7.30 -22.97 -19.11
CA LEU A 267 -6.98 -23.02 -17.67
C LEU A 267 -5.90 -24.05 -17.33
N LYS A 268 -5.93 -25.22 -17.96
CA LYS A 268 -4.91 -26.25 -17.75
C LYS A 268 -3.51 -25.70 -18.03
N ASP A 269 -3.34 -25.00 -19.13
CA ASP A 269 -2.05 -24.45 -19.56
C ASP A 269 -1.59 -23.32 -18.62
N ILE A 270 -2.52 -22.50 -18.11
CA ILE A 270 -2.24 -21.49 -17.08
C ILE A 270 -1.72 -22.15 -15.80
N VAL A 271 -2.36 -23.23 -15.32
CA VAL A 271 -1.93 -23.94 -14.10
C VAL A 271 -0.52 -24.52 -14.28
N LEU A 272 -0.27 -25.15 -15.44
CA LEU A 272 1.05 -25.71 -15.76
C LEU A 272 2.13 -24.61 -15.83
N ALA A 273 1.84 -23.50 -16.52
CA ALA A 273 2.75 -22.36 -16.64
C ALA A 273 3.02 -21.70 -15.28
N ALA A 274 2.00 -21.52 -14.44
CA ALA A 274 2.12 -20.92 -13.12
C ALA A 274 3.09 -21.70 -12.21
N ALA A 275 2.91 -23.02 -12.12
CA ALA A 275 3.77 -23.88 -11.31
C ALA A 275 5.22 -23.90 -11.83
N LYS A 276 5.41 -23.86 -13.15
CA LYS A 276 6.73 -23.82 -13.80
C LYS A 276 7.45 -22.48 -13.60
N ASN A 277 6.75 -21.37 -13.79
CA ASN A 277 7.29 -20.00 -13.75
C ASN A 277 7.43 -19.42 -12.35
N GLY A 278 6.86 -20.08 -11.35
CA GLY A 278 7.04 -19.68 -9.97
C GLY A 278 6.09 -18.70 -9.37
N ALA A 279 4.87 -18.72 -9.89
CA ALA A 279 3.74 -18.24 -9.13
C ALA A 279 3.51 -19.11 -7.88
N LEU A 280 3.03 -18.46 -6.83
CA LEU A 280 2.41 -19.13 -5.69
C LEU A 280 1.01 -19.58 -6.11
N ALA A 281 0.63 -20.79 -5.76
CA ALA A 281 -0.67 -21.33 -6.12
C ALA A 281 -1.30 -22.08 -4.95
N GLY A 282 -2.48 -21.63 -4.54
CA GLY A 282 -3.31 -22.31 -3.55
C GLY A 282 -4.65 -22.70 -4.17
N CYS A 283 -5.19 -23.85 -3.79
CA CYS A 283 -6.45 -24.37 -4.31
C CYS A 283 -7.36 -24.81 -3.17
N THR A 284 -8.67 -24.89 -3.43
CA THR A 284 -9.61 -25.40 -2.42
C THR A 284 -10.53 -26.45 -3.01
N THR A 285 -10.83 -27.46 -2.21
CA THR A 285 -11.90 -28.41 -2.52
C THR A 285 -13.29 -27.77 -2.32
N PRO A 286 -14.35 -28.28 -2.96
CA PRO A 286 -15.73 -27.91 -2.63
C PRO A 286 -16.06 -28.24 -1.16
N GLY A 287 -16.84 -27.38 -0.51
CA GLY A 287 -17.32 -27.62 0.84
C GLY A 287 -18.18 -26.48 1.35
N ASP A 288 -19.03 -26.79 2.34
CA ASP A 288 -19.80 -25.80 3.08
C ASP A 288 -19.07 -25.49 4.38
N GLN A 289 -18.91 -24.21 4.69
CA GLN A 289 -18.26 -23.73 5.92
C GLN A 289 -18.97 -24.24 7.19
N ILE A 290 -20.25 -24.62 7.09
CA ILE A 290 -21.05 -25.11 8.22
C ILE A 290 -20.64 -26.54 8.65
N VAL A 291 -20.26 -27.39 7.70
CA VAL A 291 -19.97 -28.82 7.96
C VAL A 291 -18.55 -29.02 8.52
N GLY A 292 -17.69 -28.01 8.36
CA GLY A 292 -16.27 -28.08 8.74
C GLY A 292 -15.45 -28.94 7.77
N ASN A 293 -14.16 -29.07 8.08
CA ASN A 293 -13.21 -29.84 7.26
C ASN A 293 -13.38 -31.35 7.54
N VAL A 294 -13.82 -32.10 6.53
CA VAL A 294 -14.08 -33.55 6.62
C VAL A 294 -13.34 -34.28 5.51
N GLU A 295 -12.50 -35.23 5.89
CA GLU A 295 -11.86 -36.16 4.96
C GLU A 295 -12.90 -37.09 4.32
N VAL A 296 -12.86 -37.21 3.00
CA VAL A 296 -13.76 -38.08 2.22
C VAL A 296 -13.04 -39.34 1.76
N GLU A 297 -13.80 -40.31 1.21
CA GLU A 297 -13.29 -41.63 0.82
C GLU A 297 -12.08 -41.61 -0.11
N ASN A 298 -11.89 -40.54 -0.89
CA ASN A 298 -10.74 -40.40 -1.79
C ASN A 298 -9.48 -39.78 -1.14
N GLY A 299 -9.52 -39.53 0.17
CA GLY A 299 -8.45 -38.93 0.97
C GLY A 299 -8.37 -37.40 0.95
N LEU A 300 -9.18 -36.72 0.12
CA LEU A 300 -9.26 -35.25 0.14
C LEU A 300 -10.14 -34.78 1.30
N VAL A 301 -9.90 -33.56 1.76
CA VAL A 301 -10.65 -32.90 2.83
C VAL A 301 -11.56 -31.86 2.20
N LYS A 302 -12.87 -31.95 2.42
CA LYS A 302 -13.85 -30.96 1.93
C LYS A 302 -13.69 -29.62 2.62
N GLY A 303 -13.95 -28.53 1.89
CA GLY A 303 -13.88 -27.15 2.41
C GLY A 303 -12.47 -26.69 2.79
N HIS A 304 -11.44 -27.43 2.37
CA HIS A 304 -10.07 -27.22 2.81
C HIS A 304 -9.19 -26.57 1.73
N ALA A 305 -8.16 -25.84 2.19
CA ALA A 305 -7.16 -25.20 1.35
C ALA A 305 -5.89 -26.04 1.24
N TYR A 306 -5.39 -26.18 0.01
CA TYR A 306 -4.20 -26.93 -0.34
C TYR A 306 -3.23 -26.05 -1.14
N THR A 307 -1.98 -26.47 -1.24
CA THR A 307 -0.95 -25.79 -2.05
C THR A 307 -0.64 -26.58 -3.30
N VAL A 308 -0.59 -25.93 -4.46
CA VAL A 308 -0.03 -26.53 -5.68
C VAL A 308 1.47 -26.26 -5.69
N THR A 309 2.27 -27.31 -5.57
CA THR A 309 3.72 -27.18 -5.36
C THR A 309 4.52 -27.31 -6.65
N CYS A 310 4.08 -28.17 -7.57
CA CYS A 310 4.80 -28.47 -8.80
C CYS A 310 3.88 -29.08 -9.87
N THR A 311 4.34 -29.05 -11.13
CA THR A 311 3.72 -29.76 -12.26
C THR A 311 4.78 -30.55 -13.02
N ARG A 312 4.41 -31.73 -13.53
CA ARG A 312 5.29 -32.62 -14.30
C ARG A 312 4.54 -33.34 -15.40
N GLN A 313 5.19 -33.47 -16.56
CA GLN A 313 4.71 -34.32 -17.64
C GLN A 313 5.44 -35.66 -17.59
N VAL A 314 4.71 -36.76 -17.50
CA VAL A 314 5.28 -38.12 -17.45
C VAL A 314 4.81 -38.95 -18.63
N PRO A 315 5.70 -39.71 -19.31
CA PRO A 315 5.27 -40.70 -20.29
C PRO A 315 4.49 -41.83 -19.61
N TYR A 316 3.24 -42.06 -20.03
CA TYR A 316 2.36 -43.09 -19.48
C TYR A 316 1.46 -43.67 -20.59
N LYS A 317 1.48 -45.00 -20.77
CA LYS A 317 0.61 -45.73 -21.73
C LYS A 317 0.51 -45.07 -23.12
N ASN A 318 1.67 -44.76 -23.73
CA ASN A 318 1.82 -44.13 -25.05
C ASN A 318 1.30 -42.69 -25.18
N ARG A 319 1.07 -41.99 -24.06
CA ARG A 319 0.78 -40.55 -24.04
C ARG A 319 1.64 -39.84 -22.99
N MET A 320 1.67 -38.52 -23.05
CA MET A 320 2.15 -37.70 -21.93
C MET A 320 0.99 -37.45 -20.97
N GLU A 321 1.18 -37.73 -19.69
CA GLU A 321 0.24 -37.41 -18.62
C GLU A 321 0.72 -36.16 -17.90
N ASP A 322 -0.15 -35.16 -17.78
CA ASP A 322 0.12 -33.97 -16.97
C ASP A 322 -0.27 -34.25 -15.51
N LEU A 323 0.72 -34.24 -14.63
CA LEU A 323 0.57 -34.40 -13.20
C LEU A 323 0.74 -33.07 -12.48
N VAL A 324 -0.02 -32.90 -11.41
CA VAL A 324 0.09 -31.80 -10.46
C VAL A 324 0.41 -32.36 -9.08
N GLN A 325 1.38 -31.76 -8.41
CA GLN A 325 1.72 -32.08 -7.04
C GLN A 325 1.01 -31.09 -6.11
N ILE A 326 0.34 -31.65 -5.10
CA ILE A 326 -0.47 -30.91 -4.15
C ILE A 326 0.03 -31.22 -2.75
N TRP A 327 -0.04 -30.24 -1.86
CA TRP A 327 0.31 -30.40 -0.44
C TRP A 327 -0.83 -29.99 0.47
N ASN A 328 -1.11 -30.84 1.46
CA ASN A 328 -2.07 -30.64 2.54
C ASN A 328 -1.38 -30.00 3.76
N PRO A 329 -1.81 -28.80 4.21
CA PRO A 329 -1.22 -28.13 5.38
C PRO A 329 -1.45 -28.85 6.73
N TRP A 330 -2.27 -29.90 6.78
CA TRP A 330 -2.31 -30.81 7.93
C TRP A 330 -1.01 -31.62 8.08
N GLY A 331 -0.19 -31.69 7.03
CA GLY A 331 1.07 -32.43 7.01
C GLY A 331 0.89 -33.96 7.08
N GLN A 332 -0.33 -34.42 6.78
CA GLN A 332 -0.81 -35.79 6.66
C GLN A 332 -2.15 -35.80 5.90
N GLY A 333 -2.62 -36.98 5.49
CA GLY A 333 -3.93 -37.13 4.83
C GLY A 333 -3.85 -36.75 3.35
N GLU A 334 -3.81 -37.77 2.51
CA GLU A 334 -3.41 -37.67 1.10
C GLU A 334 -4.41 -38.34 0.16
N TRP A 335 -4.41 -37.88 -1.09
CA TRP A 335 -5.15 -38.49 -2.18
C TRP A 335 -4.83 -39.99 -2.31
N ASN A 336 -5.86 -40.83 -2.38
CA ASN A 336 -5.70 -42.30 -2.50
C ASN A 336 -6.11 -42.86 -3.88
N GLY A 337 -6.45 -41.99 -4.83
CA GLY A 337 -6.78 -42.40 -6.20
C GLY A 337 -5.56 -42.53 -7.11
N ALA A 338 -5.79 -42.40 -8.42
CA ALA A 338 -4.74 -42.53 -9.43
C ALA A 338 -3.59 -41.53 -9.20
N TRP A 339 -2.35 -42.03 -9.29
CA TRP A 339 -1.10 -41.29 -9.03
C TRP A 339 -0.77 -40.98 -7.56
N SER A 340 -1.58 -41.44 -6.61
CA SER A 340 -1.19 -41.50 -5.19
C SER A 340 0.11 -42.27 -4.97
N ASP A 341 0.70 -42.14 -3.78
CA ASP A 341 1.95 -42.79 -3.39
C ASP A 341 1.95 -44.32 -3.61
N ASN A 342 0.80 -44.93 -3.33
CA ASN A 342 0.58 -46.37 -3.43
C ASN A 342 -0.07 -46.80 -4.76
N SER A 343 -0.26 -45.88 -5.70
CA SER A 343 -0.96 -46.13 -6.97
C SER A 343 -0.15 -47.03 -7.93
N VAL A 344 -0.85 -47.92 -8.63
CA VAL A 344 -0.26 -48.85 -9.60
C VAL A 344 0.21 -48.17 -10.90
N GLU A 345 -0.29 -46.97 -11.19
CA GLU A 345 0.09 -46.14 -12.34
C GLU A 345 1.60 -45.92 -12.42
N TRP A 346 2.24 -45.76 -11.25
CA TRP A 346 3.69 -45.60 -11.13
C TRP A 346 4.49 -46.80 -11.62
N GLU A 347 3.91 -48.00 -11.68
CA GLU A 347 4.58 -49.20 -12.21
C GLU A 347 4.78 -49.15 -13.72
N SER A 348 3.96 -48.36 -14.42
CA SER A 348 4.09 -48.12 -15.87
C SER A 348 5.01 -46.95 -16.22
N VAL A 349 5.52 -46.22 -15.22
CA VAL A 349 6.46 -45.12 -15.41
C VAL A 349 7.90 -45.64 -15.32
N ARG A 350 8.81 -45.05 -16.10
CA ARG A 350 10.21 -45.44 -16.09
C ARG A 350 10.81 -45.36 -14.67
N PRO A 351 11.66 -46.33 -14.25
CA PRO A 351 12.18 -46.38 -12.88
C PRO A 351 12.93 -45.13 -12.41
N ASP A 352 13.63 -44.45 -13.30
CA ASP A 352 14.36 -43.20 -13.03
C ASP A 352 13.39 -42.06 -12.64
N ILE A 353 12.36 -41.84 -13.47
CA ILE A 353 11.32 -40.83 -13.21
C ILE A 353 10.51 -41.20 -11.95
N ARG A 354 10.17 -42.49 -11.79
CA ARG A 354 9.43 -42.96 -10.62
C ARG A 354 10.21 -42.70 -9.32
N LYS A 355 11.52 -42.98 -9.30
CA LYS A 355 12.37 -42.74 -8.13
C LYS A 355 12.45 -41.27 -7.76
N GLU A 356 12.41 -40.38 -8.75
CA GLU A 356 12.40 -38.93 -8.54
C GLU A 356 11.05 -38.43 -8.00
N LEU A 357 9.93 -38.89 -8.60
CA LEU A 357 8.62 -38.28 -8.36
C LEU A 357 7.78 -39.00 -7.29
N ASN A 358 7.84 -40.33 -7.18
CA ASN A 358 7.04 -41.11 -6.24
C ASN A 358 7.84 -41.41 -4.95
N VAL A 359 7.93 -40.41 -4.07
CA VAL A 359 8.50 -40.57 -2.73
C VAL A 359 7.37 -40.92 -1.77
N ARG A 360 7.31 -42.19 -1.34
CA ARG A 360 6.22 -42.70 -0.50
C ARG A 360 6.35 -42.28 0.95
N ARG A 361 5.46 -41.40 1.43
CA ARG A 361 5.46 -40.89 2.80
C ARG A 361 4.15 -40.14 3.09
N ASP A 362 3.57 -40.34 4.26
CA ASP A 362 2.43 -39.54 4.72
C ASP A 362 2.94 -38.21 5.30
N ASP A 363 3.15 -37.24 4.43
CA ASP A 363 3.56 -35.88 4.78
C ASP A 363 2.64 -34.79 4.22
N GLY A 364 1.51 -35.21 3.66
CA GLY A 364 0.48 -34.38 3.06
C GLY A 364 0.74 -34.06 1.59
N GLN A 365 1.89 -34.47 1.02
CA GLN A 365 2.24 -34.20 -0.36
C GLN A 365 1.90 -35.39 -1.26
N PHE A 366 1.11 -35.17 -2.31
CA PHE A 366 0.72 -36.23 -3.24
C PHE A 366 0.68 -35.72 -4.68
N TRP A 367 0.78 -36.66 -5.62
CA TRP A 367 0.55 -36.41 -7.05
C TRP A 367 -0.87 -36.81 -7.44
N MET A 368 -1.44 -36.08 -8.38
CA MET A 368 -2.68 -36.47 -9.06
C MET A 368 -2.64 -36.04 -10.53
N SER A 369 -3.52 -36.64 -11.35
CA SER A 369 -3.67 -36.18 -12.73
C SER A 369 -4.27 -34.78 -12.77
N CYS A 370 -3.85 -33.94 -13.73
CA CYS A 370 -4.44 -32.61 -13.91
C CYS A 370 -5.95 -32.70 -14.22
N LYS A 371 -6.39 -33.81 -14.84
CA LYS A 371 -7.82 -34.11 -15.05
C LYS A 371 -8.57 -34.30 -13.73
N ASP A 372 -8.03 -35.06 -12.79
CA ASP A 372 -8.64 -35.26 -11.47
C ASP A 372 -8.59 -33.98 -10.64
N PHE A 373 -7.51 -33.20 -10.77
CA PHE A 373 -7.42 -31.88 -10.14
C PHE A 373 -8.57 -30.96 -10.55
N LEU A 374 -8.82 -30.79 -11.85
CA LEU A 374 -9.95 -30.03 -12.37
C LEU A 374 -11.31 -30.58 -11.90
N LYS A 375 -11.41 -31.89 -11.71
CA LYS A 375 -12.66 -32.54 -11.29
C LYS A 375 -12.96 -32.35 -9.80
N TYR A 376 -11.97 -32.51 -8.93
CA TYR A 376 -12.20 -32.60 -7.47
C TYR A 376 -11.97 -31.29 -6.73
N PHE A 377 -11.27 -30.31 -7.31
CA PHE A 377 -11.07 -29.00 -6.70
C PHE A 377 -12.07 -27.98 -7.25
N ALA A 378 -12.49 -27.03 -6.41
CA ALA A 378 -13.45 -25.99 -6.77
C ALA A 378 -12.78 -24.83 -7.49
N GLN A 379 -11.61 -24.42 -7.00
CA GLN A 379 -10.94 -23.20 -7.43
C GLN A 379 -9.44 -23.25 -7.17
N ILE A 380 -8.69 -22.48 -7.95
CA ILE A 380 -7.27 -22.19 -7.74
C ILE A 380 -7.06 -20.68 -7.75
N ASN A 381 -6.24 -20.19 -6.82
CA ASN A 381 -5.75 -18.83 -6.75
C ASN A 381 -4.27 -18.84 -7.09
N ILE A 382 -3.89 -18.15 -8.15
CA ILE A 382 -2.51 -18.07 -8.63
C ILE A 382 -2.02 -16.64 -8.41
N CYS A 383 -0.88 -16.46 -7.75
CA CYS A 383 -0.32 -15.16 -7.44
C CYS A 383 1.16 -15.07 -7.78
N ASN A 384 1.56 -13.92 -8.33
CA ASN A 384 2.95 -13.54 -8.54
C ASN A 384 3.06 -12.01 -8.51
N LEU A 385 4.27 -11.43 -8.53
CA LEU A 385 4.46 -9.98 -8.55
C LEU A 385 3.87 -9.32 -9.82
N THR A 386 3.92 -10.05 -10.94
CA THR A 386 3.29 -9.71 -12.22
C THR A 386 2.51 -10.92 -12.73
N PRO A 387 1.45 -10.75 -13.54
CA PRO A 387 0.58 -11.85 -13.95
C PRO A 387 1.16 -12.65 -15.14
N THR A 388 2.47 -12.92 -15.14
CA THR A 388 3.18 -13.63 -16.22
C THR A 388 2.71 -15.06 -16.45
N TYR A 389 2.01 -15.66 -15.48
CA TYR A 389 1.35 -16.96 -15.67
C TYR A 389 0.21 -16.92 -16.70
N LEU A 390 -0.25 -15.73 -17.10
CA LEU A 390 -1.21 -15.54 -18.19
C LEU A 390 -0.55 -15.51 -19.58
N ASP A 391 0.79 -15.55 -19.64
CA ASP A 391 1.57 -15.60 -20.90
C ASP A 391 1.75 -17.03 -21.42
N PHE A 392 1.23 -18.02 -20.68
CA PHE A 392 1.40 -19.44 -20.97
C PHE A 392 2.90 -19.83 -21.01
N GLU A 393 3.26 -20.89 -21.74
CA GLU A 393 4.65 -21.36 -21.84
C GLU A 393 5.53 -20.53 -22.81
N GLU A 394 4.95 -19.56 -23.53
CA GLU A 394 5.71 -18.70 -24.45
C GLU A 394 6.25 -17.45 -23.73
N GLN A 395 7.10 -16.68 -24.44
CA GLN A 395 7.95 -15.61 -23.94
C GLN A 395 7.25 -14.75 -22.86
N GLN A 396 7.86 -14.66 -21.67
CA GLN A 396 7.34 -13.84 -20.58
C GLN A 396 7.35 -12.38 -21.04
N HIS A 397 6.15 -11.84 -21.24
CA HIS A 397 5.99 -10.46 -21.66
C HIS A 397 6.27 -9.55 -20.47
N GLU A 398 6.80 -8.35 -20.71
CA GLU A 398 6.94 -7.37 -19.64
C GLU A 398 5.55 -6.81 -19.29
N TRP A 399 5.18 -6.91 -18.01
CA TRP A 399 3.93 -6.35 -17.50
C TRP A 399 4.21 -5.05 -16.76
N THR A 400 3.64 -3.96 -17.26
CA THR A 400 3.64 -2.66 -16.57
C THR A 400 2.55 -2.63 -15.51
N LYS A 401 2.90 -2.14 -14.32
CA LYS A 401 2.00 -1.98 -13.18
C LYS A 401 1.73 -0.50 -12.96
N SER A 402 0.45 -0.14 -12.80
CA SER A 402 0.02 1.17 -12.31
C SER A 402 -0.91 0.99 -11.11
N GLY A 403 -0.83 1.87 -10.12
CA GLY A 403 -1.61 1.78 -8.89
C GLY A 403 -2.02 3.16 -8.40
N THR A 404 -3.28 3.34 -8.02
CA THR A 404 -3.80 4.62 -7.51
C THR A 404 -4.70 4.38 -6.29
N CYS A 405 -4.41 5.08 -5.19
CA CYS A 405 -5.33 5.16 -4.05
C CYS A 405 -6.38 6.24 -4.32
N SER A 406 -7.64 5.95 -4.00
CA SER A 406 -8.74 6.93 -4.12
C SER A 406 -9.86 6.61 -3.13
N ARG A 407 -10.96 7.36 -3.21
CA ARG A 407 -12.05 7.30 -2.23
C ARG A 407 -13.40 7.60 -2.86
N TRP A 408 -14.41 6.83 -2.47
CA TRP A 408 -15.81 7.21 -2.65
C TRP A 408 -16.21 8.15 -1.51
N VAL A 409 -16.64 9.37 -1.84
CA VAL A 409 -16.98 10.44 -0.89
C VAL A 409 -18.44 10.83 -1.08
N LYS A 410 -19.18 10.85 0.03
CA LYS A 410 -20.62 11.12 0.04
C LYS A 410 -20.91 12.49 -0.56
N GLY A 411 -21.83 12.53 -1.51
CA GLY A 411 -22.23 13.75 -2.22
C GLY A 411 -21.25 14.22 -3.30
N SER A 412 -20.09 13.57 -3.45
CA SER A 412 -19.08 13.93 -4.45
C SER A 412 -18.78 12.76 -5.40
N THR A 413 -17.98 11.77 -4.98
CA THR A 413 -17.50 10.67 -5.83
C THR A 413 -18.21 9.34 -5.60
N SER A 414 -19.12 9.25 -4.63
CA SER A 414 -19.92 8.05 -4.38
C SER A 414 -21.14 8.01 -5.30
N GLY A 415 -20.93 7.76 -6.59
CA GLY A 415 -21.97 7.80 -7.64
C GLY A 415 -22.94 6.62 -7.62
N GLY A 416 -22.57 5.53 -6.94
CA GLY A 416 -23.32 4.27 -6.88
C GLY A 416 -23.21 3.45 -8.17
N TYR A 417 -23.99 2.39 -8.29
CA TYR A 417 -24.03 1.48 -9.43
C TYR A 417 -24.45 2.13 -10.76
N PHE A 418 -24.16 1.50 -11.90
CA PHE A 418 -24.28 2.11 -13.24
C PHE A 418 -25.69 2.51 -13.67
N ASN A 419 -26.73 1.94 -13.07
CA ASN A 419 -28.12 2.34 -13.29
C ASN A 419 -28.49 3.66 -12.59
N ASN A 420 -27.63 4.20 -11.72
CA ASN A 420 -27.88 5.48 -11.06
C ASN A 420 -27.51 6.65 -11.97
N GLU A 421 -28.33 7.71 -11.95
CA GLU A 421 -28.08 8.97 -12.67
C GLU A 421 -26.76 9.66 -12.26
N THR A 422 -26.23 9.31 -11.10
CA THR A 422 -24.99 9.83 -10.54
C THR A 422 -23.76 8.96 -10.83
N PHE A 423 -23.87 7.89 -11.62
CA PHE A 423 -22.78 6.95 -11.87
C PHE A 423 -21.52 7.64 -12.43
N SER A 424 -21.68 8.59 -13.34
CA SER A 424 -20.59 9.38 -13.92
C SER A 424 -19.75 10.17 -12.89
N ARG A 425 -20.25 10.34 -11.66
CA ARG A 425 -19.51 10.97 -10.56
C ARG A 425 -18.49 10.04 -9.91
N ASN A 426 -18.61 8.72 -10.09
CA ASN A 426 -17.58 7.80 -9.61
C ASN A 426 -16.22 8.14 -10.22
N PRO A 427 -15.09 7.87 -9.52
CA PRO A 427 -13.77 8.07 -10.08
C PRO A 427 -13.63 7.33 -11.42
N GLN A 428 -13.00 7.96 -12.41
CA GLN A 428 -12.82 7.39 -13.76
C GLN A 428 -11.33 7.34 -14.08
N TYR A 429 -10.85 6.19 -14.55
CA TYR A 429 -9.44 5.95 -14.87
C TYR A 429 -9.32 5.52 -16.32
N VAL A 430 -8.45 6.17 -17.09
CA VAL A 430 -8.26 5.86 -18.51
C VAL A 430 -6.95 5.11 -18.71
N ILE A 431 -7.01 4.01 -19.47
CA ILE A 431 -5.84 3.25 -19.91
C ILE A 431 -5.81 3.17 -21.44
N ASN A 432 -4.61 3.01 -22.00
CA ASN A 432 -4.40 2.84 -23.43
C ASN A 432 -3.75 1.49 -23.68
N VAL A 433 -4.49 0.59 -24.30
CA VAL A 433 -4.01 -0.74 -24.68
C VAL A 433 -3.39 -0.66 -26.07
N THR A 434 -2.11 -0.99 -26.16
CA THR A 434 -1.35 -1.08 -27.41
C THR A 434 -1.44 -2.48 -28.01
N ASP A 435 -1.12 -2.61 -29.31
CA ASP A 435 -1.01 -3.92 -29.94
C ASP A 435 0.21 -4.65 -29.38
N VAL A 436 0.00 -5.90 -28.95
CA VAL A 436 1.03 -6.81 -28.45
C VAL A 436 1.00 -7.99 -29.41
N ASP A 437 1.98 -8.01 -30.32
CA ASP A 437 2.32 -9.08 -31.27
C ASP A 437 1.19 -9.67 -32.15
N GLY A 438 0.09 -8.95 -32.38
CA GLY A 438 -0.96 -9.35 -33.33
C GLY A 438 -1.72 -10.64 -32.94
N ASN A 439 -1.36 -11.29 -31.83
CA ASN A 439 -1.98 -12.52 -31.36
C ASN A 439 -3.22 -12.19 -30.52
N LYS A 440 -4.39 -12.13 -31.17
CA LYS A 440 -5.69 -11.74 -30.58
C LYS A 440 -6.21 -12.65 -29.44
N ARG A 441 -5.41 -13.60 -28.93
CA ARG A 441 -5.88 -14.68 -28.02
C ARG A 441 -5.41 -14.57 -26.57
N GLU A 442 -4.51 -13.65 -26.26
CA GLU A 442 -3.89 -13.58 -24.93
C GLU A 442 -4.49 -12.53 -24.01
N TYR A 443 -4.47 -12.83 -22.71
CA TYR A 443 -4.80 -11.85 -21.68
C TYR A 443 -3.73 -10.76 -21.67
N ASN A 444 -4.14 -9.50 -21.69
CA ASN A 444 -3.20 -8.37 -21.80
C ASN A 444 -3.49 -7.24 -20.81
N VAL A 445 -4.60 -7.31 -20.06
CA VAL A 445 -4.95 -6.37 -18.99
C VAL A 445 -5.50 -7.13 -17.80
N VAL A 446 -5.02 -6.81 -16.60
CA VAL A 446 -5.59 -7.27 -15.32
C VAL A 446 -5.92 -6.05 -14.48
N VAL A 447 -7.17 -5.94 -14.04
CA VAL A 447 -7.64 -4.84 -13.18
C VAL A 447 -8.02 -5.40 -11.82
N ILE A 448 -7.48 -4.80 -10.76
CA ILE A 448 -7.77 -5.17 -9.38
C ILE A 448 -8.31 -3.95 -8.64
N LEU A 449 -9.52 -4.07 -8.09
CA LEU A 449 -10.13 -3.07 -7.22
C LEU A 449 -10.15 -3.63 -5.79
N MET A 450 -9.42 -3.00 -4.87
CA MET A 450 -9.35 -3.39 -3.47
C MET A 450 -9.91 -2.29 -2.58
N GLN A 451 -10.92 -2.58 -1.77
CA GLN A 451 -11.41 -1.61 -0.78
C GLN A 451 -10.57 -1.66 0.51
N LYS A 452 -10.33 -0.51 1.11
CA LYS A 452 -9.69 -0.40 2.42
C LYS A 452 -10.79 -0.27 3.48
N PRO A 453 -10.89 -1.19 4.46
CA PRO A 453 -11.83 -1.09 5.56
C PRO A 453 -11.52 0.15 6.40
N ARG A 454 -12.53 0.69 7.10
CA ARG A 454 -12.33 1.85 7.99
C ARG A 454 -11.69 1.41 9.29
N ASP A 455 -12.12 0.26 9.79
CA ASP A 455 -11.49 -0.47 10.88
C ASP A 455 -10.81 -1.73 10.34
N PRO A 456 -9.46 -1.76 10.24
CA PRO A 456 -8.72 -2.96 9.86
C PRO A 456 -9.00 -4.17 10.76
N GLN A 457 -9.34 -3.96 12.04
CA GLN A 457 -9.55 -5.02 13.03
C GLN A 457 -10.94 -5.67 12.91
N ASN A 458 -11.92 -4.99 12.30
CA ASN A 458 -13.28 -5.50 12.04
C ASN A 458 -13.63 -5.52 10.54
N SER A 459 -12.61 -5.69 9.70
CA SER A 459 -12.68 -5.47 8.25
C SER A 459 -13.77 -6.27 7.52
N ALA A 460 -14.10 -7.49 7.95
CA ALA A 460 -15.08 -8.35 7.29
C ALA A 460 -16.53 -7.86 7.42
N GLU A 461 -16.89 -7.23 8.55
CA GLU A 461 -18.26 -6.74 8.81
C GLU A 461 -18.52 -5.39 8.10
N GLU A 462 -17.46 -4.70 7.65
CA GLU A 462 -17.53 -3.40 6.97
C GLU A 462 -17.44 -3.46 5.43
N LEU A 463 -17.23 -4.64 4.83
CA LEU A 463 -17.03 -4.75 3.39
C LEU A 463 -18.28 -4.31 2.62
N LEU A 464 -18.11 -3.28 1.79
CA LEU A 464 -19.13 -2.82 0.86
C LEU A 464 -19.20 -3.78 -0.34
N PRO A 465 -20.38 -4.00 -0.94
CA PRO A 465 -20.45 -4.55 -2.28
C PRO A 465 -19.83 -3.56 -3.26
N ILE A 466 -18.72 -3.96 -3.87
CA ILE A 466 -17.95 -3.17 -4.82
C ILE A 466 -17.97 -3.82 -6.20
N GLY A 467 -17.65 -3.04 -7.23
CA GLY A 467 -17.49 -3.51 -8.60
C GLY A 467 -16.81 -2.45 -9.45
N PHE A 468 -16.47 -2.79 -10.69
CA PHE A 468 -16.03 -1.79 -11.65
C PHE A 468 -16.55 -2.07 -13.05
N LEU A 469 -16.63 -0.99 -13.83
CA LEU A 469 -16.99 -1.00 -15.24
C LEU A 469 -15.71 -0.87 -16.07
N PHE A 470 -15.55 -1.72 -17.08
CA PHE A 470 -14.49 -1.64 -18.08
C PHE A 470 -15.12 -1.42 -19.46
N CYS A 471 -14.88 -0.26 -20.08
CA CYS A 471 -15.57 0.13 -21.31
C CYS A 471 -14.58 0.76 -22.31
N LYS A 472 -14.69 0.39 -23.60
CA LYS A 472 -13.89 1.00 -24.67
C LYS A 472 -14.39 2.42 -24.94
N ILE A 473 -13.48 3.36 -25.13
CA ILE A 473 -13.81 4.76 -25.38
C ILE A 473 -13.23 5.25 -26.71
N GLY A 474 -13.90 6.24 -27.30
CA GLY A 474 -13.42 6.90 -28.51
C GLY A 474 -12.19 7.79 -28.26
N PRO A 475 -11.40 8.10 -29.29
CA PRO A 475 -10.16 8.88 -29.17
C PRO A 475 -10.36 10.37 -28.79
N LYS A 476 -11.61 10.86 -28.71
CA LYS A 476 -11.96 12.27 -28.44
C LYS A 476 -12.53 12.52 -27.04
N SER A 477 -12.37 11.61 -26.10
CA SER A 477 -12.84 11.81 -24.72
C SER A 477 -12.07 12.96 -24.06
N GLY A 478 -12.77 14.05 -23.76
CA GLY A 478 -12.22 15.30 -23.23
C GLY A 478 -11.67 15.20 -21.80
N LYS A 479 -11.06 16.30 -21.33
CA LYS A 479 -10.40 16.41 -20.02
C LYS A 479 -11.34 16.36 -18.81
N ASP A 480 -12.66 16.47 -19.03
CA ASP A 480 -13.67 16.70 -17.98
C ASP A 480 -14.36 15.41 -17.47
N GLY A 481 -13.81 14.23 -17.79
CA GLY A 481 -14.45 12.94 -17.49
C GLY A 481 -15.63 12.64 -18.42
N LEU A 482 -16.08 11.38 -18.43
CA LEU A 482 -17.20 10.96 -19.28
C LEU A 482 -18.54 11.30 -18.60
N PRO A 483 -19.48 11.94 -19.31
CA PRO A 483 -20.79 12.30 -18.75
C PRO A 483 -21.70 11.09 -18.60
N GLN A 484 -22.79 11.22 -17.81
CA GLN A 484 -23.78 10.16 -17.63
C GLN A 484 -24.36 9.64 -18.95
N SER A 485 -24.58 10.55 -19.92
CA SER A 485 -25.10 10.20 -21.24
C SER A 485 -24.22 9.20 -22.00
N PHE A 486 -22.90 9.25 -21.81
CA PHE A 486 -21.98 8.28 -22.40
C PHE A 486 -22.26 6.87 -21.85
N PHE A 487 -22.37 6.73 -20.53
CA PHE A 487 -22.60 5.43 -19.90
C PHE A 487 -23.97 4.86 -20.27
N ASN A 488 -24.99 5.71 -20.37
CA ASN A 488 -26.32 5.27 -20.81
C ASN A 488 -26.31 4.73 -22.26
N GLN A 489 -25.49 5.33 -23.14
CA GLN A 489 -25.40 4.92 -24.55
C GLN A 489 -24.51 3.69 -24.78
N ASN A 490 -23.47 3.52 -23.97
CA ASN A 490 -22.45 2.46 -24.15
C ASN A 490 -22.57 1.32 -23.14
N ALA A 491 -23.65 1.29 -22.34
CA ALA A 491 -23.86 0.28 -21.29
C ALA A 491 -23.80 -1.17 -21.84
N SER A 492 -24.28 -1.40 -23.06
CA SER A 492 -24.31 -2.74 -23.68
C SER A 492 -22.92 -3.25 -24.11
N GLU A 493 -21.95 -2.36 -24.34
CA GLU A 493 -20.59 -2.72 -24.76
C GLU A 493 -19.61 -2.76 -23.58
N ALA A 494 -20.05 -2.32 -22.40
CA ALA A 494 -19.23 -2.27 -21.21
C ALA A 494 -19.25 -3.61 -20.47
N ILE A 495 -18.08 -4.04 -19.99
CA ILE A 495 -17.94 -5.22 -19.14
C ILE A 495 -18.03 -4.77 -17.69
N SER A 496 -19.04 -5.26 -16.98
CA SER A 496 -19.22 -5.01 -15.54
C SER A 496 -18.82 -6.27 -14.76
N THR A 497 -18.06 -6.10 -13.68
CA THR A 497 -17.77 -7.22 -12.76
C THR A 497 -18.98 -7.66 -11.94
N GLY A 498 -20.07 -6.87 -11.96
CA GLY A 498 -21.14 -6.98 -10.97
C GLY A 498 -20.68 -6.50 -9.59
N LEU A 499 -21.58 -6.60 -8.62
CA LEU A 499 -21.33 -6.23 -7.23
C LEU A 499 -20.96 -7.48 -6.41
N ILE A 500 -19.78 -7.45 -5.81
CA ILE A 500 -19.28 -8.54 -4.96
C ILE A 500 -18.90 -7.94 -3.61
N ARG A 501 -19.41 -8.55 -2.53
CA ARG A 501 -18.99 -8.21 -1.17
C ARG A 501 -17.69 -8.95 -0.84
N SER A 502 -16.57 -8.34 -1.18
CA SER A 502 -15.23 -8.91 -1.03
C SER A 502 -14.20 -7.81 -0.80
N ARG A 503 -13.06 -8.14 -0.18
CA ARG A 503 -11.96 -7.19 0.04
C ARG A 503 -11.39 -6.65 -1.27
N GLU A 504 -11.29 -7.51 -2.28
CA GLU A 504 -10.81 -7.16 -3.61
C GLU A 504 -11.53 -7.94 -4.71
N ILE A 505 -11.60 -7.33 -5.89
CA ILE A 505 -12.09 -7.94 -7.13
C ILE A 505 -10.99 -7.86 -8.17
N THR A 506 -10.61 -9.01 -8.73
CA THR A 506 -9.67 -9.10 -9.86
C THR A 506 -10.40 -9.56 -11.11
N GLN A 507 -10.23 -8.85 -12.23
CA GLN A 507 -10.71 -9.28 -13.53
C GLN A 507 -9.59 -9.22 -14.57
N THR A 508 -9.49 -10.28 -15.37
CA THR A 508 -8.57 -10.37 -16.51
C THR A 508 -9.31 -10.08 -17.83
N PHE A 509 -8.66 -9.39 -18.76
CA PHE A 509 -9.24 -9.01 -20.04
C PHE A 509 -8.33 -9.40 -21.22
N LYS A 510 -8.96 -9.80 -22.32
CA LYS A 510 -8.37 -9.89 -23.67
C LYS A 510 -8.82 -8.66 -24.45
N ALA A 511 -8.20 -7.51 -24.20
CA ALA A 511 -8.63 -6.20 -24.68
C ALA A 511 -7.96 -5.85 -26.02
N PRO A 512 -8.71 -5.65 -27.12
CA PRO A 512 -8.13 -5.17 -28.37
C PRO A 512 -7.48 -3.79 -28.22
N PRO A 513 -6.54 -3.39 -29.11
CA PRO A 513 -5.94 -2.07 -29.05
C PRO A 513 -6.99 -0.93 -29.03
N GLY A 514 -6.74 0.07 -28.20
CA GLY A 514 -7.62 1.21 -28.00
C GLY A 514 -7.57 1.79 -26.59
N SER A 515 -8.32 2.87 -26.38
CA SER A 515 -8.48 3.51 -25.08
C SER A 515 -9.66 2.90 -24.34
N TYR A 516 -9.52 2.70 -23.03
CA TYR A 516 -10.55 2.15 -22.15
C TYR A 516 -10.70 3.00 -20.91
N VAL A 517 -11.91 3.05 -20.36
CA VAL A 517 -12.20 3.64 -19.06
C VAL A 517 -12.53 2.53 -18.05
N ILE A 518 -11.97 2.67 -16.85
CA ILE A 518 -12.28 1.89 -15.66
C ILE A 518 -13.03 2.79 -14.69
N VAL A 519 -14.23 2.39 -14.27
CA VAL A 519 -15.04 3.14 -13.30
C VAL A 519 -15.36 2.25 -12.11
N PRO A 520 -14.61 2.34 -10.99
CA PRO A 520 -14.93 1.64 -9.76
C PRO A 520 -16.15 2.27 -9.06
N TYR A 521 -17.06 1.43 -8.58
CA TYR A 521 -18.31 1.84 -7.97
C TYR A 521 -18.68 0.96 -6.77
N THR A 522 -19.59 1.48 -5.95
CA THR A 522 -20.29 0.77 -4.87
C THR A 522 -21.75 0.54 -5.24
N GLU A 523 -22.45 -0.32 -4.49
CA GLU A 523 -23.86 -0.62 -4.74
C GLU A 523 -24.77 0.62 -4.71
N HIS A 524 -24.67 1.44 -3.67
CA HIS A 524 -25.54 2.59 -3.48
C HIS A 524 -24.78 3.92 -3.45
N ARG A 525 -25.46 4.98 -3.89
CA ARG A 525 -24.96 6.36 -3.77
C ARG A 525 -24.69 6.70 -2.30
N GLY A 526 -23.65 7.47 -2.06
CA GLY A 526 -23.31 7.96 -0.71
C GLY A 526 -22.55 6.96 0.17
N MET A 527 -22.31 5.73 -0.29
CA MET A 527 -21.40 4.80 0.40
C MET A 527 -19.96 5.32 0.29
N GLU A 528 -19.27 5.39 1.43
CA GLU A 528 -17.91 5.92 1.51
C GLU A 528 -16.93 4.84 1.90
N SER A 529 -15.85 4.72 1.12
CA SER A 529 -14.70 3.87 1.44
C SER A 529 -13.51 4.34 0.64
N GLU A 530 -12.31 4.14 1.19
CA GLU A 530 -11.07 4.19 0.42
C GLU A 530 -10.91 2.92 -0.40
N PHE A 531 -10.21 3.03 -1.53
CA PHE A 531 -9.86 1.89 -2.35
C PHE A 531 -8.50 2.10 -3.04
N LEU A 532 -7.89 0.99 -3.41
CA LEU A 532 -6.70 0.92 -4.24
C LEU A 532 -7.09 0.24 -5.56
N LEU A 533 -6.92 0.96 -6.67
CA LEU A 533 -7.04 0.41 -8.01
C LEU A 533 -5.64 0.07 -8.53
N ARG A 534 -5.42 -1.18 -8.94
CA ARG A 534 -4.19 -1.64 -9.60
C ARG A 534 -4.52 -2.11 -11.01
N VAL A 535 -3.72 -1.71 -11.99
CA VAL A 535 -3.84 -2.16 -13.37
C VAL A 535 -2.49 -2.70 -13.84
N PHE A 536 -2.50 -3.95 -14.31
CA PHE A 536 -1.37 -4.59 -14.96
C PHE A 536 -1.65 -4.69 -16.45
N GLN A 537 -0.71 -4.26 -17.28
CA GLN A 537 -0.85 -4.26 -18.74
C GLN A 537 0.44 -4.73 -19.41
N LYS A 538 0.33 -5.59 -20.42
CA LYS A 538 1.47 -5.99 -21.27
C LYS A 538 2.07 -4.77 -21.99
N SER A 539 3.39 -4.63 -21.96
CA SER A 539 4.17 -3.57 -22.60
C SER A 539 4.99 -4.11 -23.77
N THR A 540 5.23 -3.28 -24.78
CA THR A 540 6.09 -3.59 -25.95
C THR A 540 7.48 -2.94 -25.90
N GLY A 541 7.93 -2.41 -24.75
CA GLY A 541 9.29 -1.88 -24.58
C GLY A 541 9.58 -1.21 -23.23
N ILE A 542 10.83 -0.79 -23.03
CA ILE A 542 11.41 -0.29 -21.76
C ILE A 542 10.42 0.63 -21.03
N ALA A 543 10.00 0.17 -19.86
CA ALA A 543 8.97 0.77 -19.03
C ALA A 543 9.13 2.29 -18.89
N LYS A 544 8.18 3.05 -19.44
CA LYS A 544 7.80 4.35 -18.91
C LYS A 544 6.61 4.12 -17.98
N GLU A 545 6.72 4.61 -16.75
CA GLU A 545 5.63 4.61 -15.79
C GLU A 545 4.37 5.19 -16.46
N LEU A 546 3.36 4.34 -16.60
CA LEU A 546 2.07 4.74 -17.16
C LEU A 546 1.39 5.64 -16.13
N GLU A 547 1.39 6.95 -16.39
CA GLU A 547 0.54 7.90 -15.66
C GLU A 547 -0.92 7.48 -15.86
N THR A 548 -1.51 6.82 -14.85
CA THR A 548 -2.95 6.77 -14.72
C THR A 548 -3.40 8.21 -14.55
N ARG A 549 -3.84 8.84 -15.66
CA ARG A 549 -4.30 10.22 -15.63
C ARG A 549 -5.60 10.26 -14.82
N LEU A 550 -5.47 10.63 -13.55
CA LEU A 550 -6.54 11.30 -12.83
C LEU A 550 -6.86 12.56 -13.63
N ASN A 551 -8.03 12.62 -14.25
CA ASN A 551 -8.56 13.84 -14.84
C ASN A 551 -8.84 14.85 -13.71
N ILE A 552 -7.79 15.54 -13.26
CA ILE A 552 -7.87 16.75 -12.45
C ILE A 552 -7.41 17.87 -13.36
N GLY A 553 -8.34 18.77 -13.71
CA GLY A 553 -8.12 19.84 -14.66
C GLY A 553 -6.89 20.69 -14.32
N THR A 554 -5.93 20.77 -15.25
CA THR A 554 -4.81 21.72 -15.19
C THR A 554 -4.82 22.61 -16.43
N SER A 555 -4.78 23.94 -16.22
CA SER A 555 -4.50 24.92 -17.26
C SER A 555 -3.24 25.75 -16.92
N LYS A 556 -2.35 25.78 -17.91
CA LYS A 556 -1.15 26.60 -18.21
C LYS A 556 -0.49 27.44 -17.10
N ARG A 557 0.80 27.16 -16.88
CA ARG A 557 1.79 28.07 -16.26
C ARG A 557 1.91 29.36 -17.07
N LEU A 558 1.67 30.50 -16.43
CA LEU A 558 2.16 31.82 -16.84
C LEU A 558 3.35 32.16 -15.93
N SER A 559 4.50 32.40 -16.54
CA SER A 559 5.73 32.88 -15.89
C SER A 559 5.63 34.38 -15.61
N LEU A 560 5.88 34.81 -14.37
CA LEU A 560 6.05 36.20 -13.97
C LEU A 560 7.23 36.33 -12.96
N PRO A 561 7.85 37.54 -12.87
CA PRO A 561 9.30 37.71 -12.74
C PRO A 561 9.84 37.69 -11.30
N GLU A 562 11.13 37.37 -11.20
CA GLU A 562 11.96 37.42 -10.00
C GLU A 562 12.08 38.85 -9.43
N LEU A 563 11.96 38.97 -8.10
CA LEU A 563 12.43 40.11 -7.31
C LEU A 563 12.93 39.62 -5.96
N CYS A 564 14.12 40.09 -5.59
CA CYS A 564 15.02 39.53 -4.57
C CYS A 564 14.86 40.11 -3.15
N CYS A 565 15.30 39.27 -2.19
CA CYS A 565 16.03 39.58 -0.94
C CYS A 565 15.15 40.07 0.24
N CYS A 566 15.40 39.74 1.53
CA CYS A 566 16.64 39.52 2.32
C CYS A 566 16.32 38.60 3.54
N ALA A 567 17.15 37.63 3.96
CA ALA A 567 18.48 37.63 4.63
C ALA A 567 18.39 37.49 6.17
N SER A 568 18.87 36.35 6.67
CA SER A 568 19.04 36.00 8.09
C SER A 568 20.28 36.66 8.69
N PRO A 569 20.29 37.08 9.98
CA PRO A 569 21.50 37.59 10.61
C PRO A 569 22.33 36.45 11.21
N GLN A 570 23.55 36.26 10.70
CA GLN A 570 24.66 35.66 11.47
C GLN A 570 25.59 36.77 11.94
N SER A 571 25.97 36.66 13.22
CA SER A 571 26.83 37.56 13.98
C SER A 571 28.25 37.69 13.44
N SER A 572 28.76 38.91 13.32
CA SER A 572 30.19 39.19 13.52
C SER A 572 30.40 40.61 14.05
N MET A 573 31.25 40.71 15.08
CA MET A 573 31.72 41.97 15.66
C MET A 573 32.73 42.64 14.71
N HIS A 574 32.56 43.94 14.43
CA HIS A 574 33.55 44.99 14.70
C HIS A 574 33.12 46.36 14.15
N ALA A 575 33.61 47.40 14.83
CA ALA A 575 33.19 48.79 14.78
C ALA A 575 33.65 49.58 13.55
N GLY A 576 32.92 50.65 13.20
CA GLY A 576 33.50 51.80 12.49
C GLY A 576 32.58 52.62 11.58
N ARG A 577 32.08 53.75 12.13
CA ARG A 577 31.79 55.07 11.49
C ARG A 577 30.82 55.16 10.28
N SER A 578 29.74 55.94 10.50
CA SER A 578 28.96 56.68 9.49
C SER A 578 29.77 57.89 8.94
N PRO A 579 29.47 58.44 7.74
CA PRO A 579 28.43 59.47 7.59
C PRO A 579 27.57 59.44 6.29
N LEU A 580 26.31 59.91 6.45
CA LEU A 580 25.49 60.81 5.59
C LEU A 580 24.83 60.34 4.26
N VAL A 581 23.50 60.15 4.35
CA VAL A 581 22.35 60.73 3.59
C VAL A 581 22.49 61.01 2.07
N GLU A 582 21.63 60.37 1.26
CA GLU A 582 20.73 61.04 0.30
C GLU A 582 19.53 60.15 -0.11
N GLU A 583 18.34 60.75 -0.12
CA GLU A 583 17.04 60.14 -0.49
C GLU A 583 16.93 59.92 -2.01
N ALA A 584 16.41 58.76 -2.42
CA ALA A 584 15.83 58.57 -3.75
C ALA A 584 14.53 57.79 -3.66
N THR A 585 13.42 58.52 -3.84
CA THR A 585 12.05 58.04 -3.97
C THR A 585 11.88 57.07 -5.14
N TYR A 586 11.28 55.89 -4.91
CA TYR A 586 10.78 55.01 -5.98
C TYR A 586 9.25 54.83 -5.89
N ARG A 587 8.58 55.29 -6.95
CA ARG A 587 7.15 55.04 -7.23
C ARG A 587 6.94 53.59 -7.63
N VAL A 588 6.02 52.89 -6.97
CA VAL A 588 5.54 51.56 -7.40
C VAL A 588 4.38 51.74 -8.37
N ALA A 589 4.49 51.15 -9.56
CA ALA A 589 3.41 51.09 -10.55
C ALA A 589 2.47 49.91 -10.24
N SER A 590 1.16 50.15 -10.23
CA SER A 590 0.12 49.13 -10.02
C SER A 590 -0.03 48.20 -11.23
N PRO A 591 -0.39 46.91 -11.06
CA PRO A 591 -0.63 45.99 -12.18
C PRO A 591 -1.98 46.29 -12.86
N ASN A 592 -2.00 46.36 -14.19
CA ASN A 592 -3.23 46.48 -14.98
C ASN A 592 -3.90 45.10 -15.16
N PHE A 593 -5.18 44.99 -14.80
CA PHE A 593 -6.04 43.86 -15.14
C PHE A 593 -6.95 44.21 -16.33
N TYR A 594 -7.10 43.29 -17.28
CA TYR A 594 -8.01 43.37 -18.42
C TYR A 594 -9.04 42.25 -18.29
N ASP A 595 -10.33 42.55 -18.51
CA ASP A 595 -11.37 41.53 -18.62
C ASP A 595 -11.39 40.87 -20.01
N GLY A 596 -11.99 39.68 -20.09
CA GLY A 596 -12.01 38.76 -21.24
C GLY A 596 -12.62 39.24 -22.56
N ASP A 597 -12.79 40.56 -22.74
CA ASP A 597 -13.22 41.19 -24.00
C ASP A 597 -12.38 42.46 -24.34
N GLY A 598 -11.21 42.62 -23.71
CA GLY A 598 -10.19 43.58 -24.14
C GLY A 598 -10.48 45.07 -23.90
N ARG A 599 -11.46 45.44 -23.06
CA ARG A 599 -11.71 46.84 -22.65
C ARG A 599 -11.34 47.09 -21.20
N LYS A 600 -10.70 48.24 -20.93
CA LYS A 600 -10.31 48.70 -19.58
C LYS A 600 -11.56 48.87 -18.70
N ALA A 601 -11.64 48.13 -17.60
CA ALA A 601 -12.64 48.36 -16.57
C ALA A 601 -12.30 49.66 -15.82
N ALA A 602 -13.08 50.71 -16.06
CA ALA A 602 -13.01 51.93 -15.26
C ALA A 602 -13.69 51.64 -13.91
N VAL A 603 -12.88 51.40 -12.87
CA VAL A 603 -13.36 51.41 -11.49
C VAL A 603 -13.73 52.85 -11.15
N LYS A 604 -15.03 53.15 -11.15
CA LYS A 604 -15.56 54.34 -10.49
C LYS A 604 -15.39 54.15 -8.99
N THR A 605 -14.42 54.84 -8.39
CA THR A 605 -14.31 54.97 -6.93
C THR A 605 -15.48 55.83 -6.43
N SER A 606 -16.51 55.18 -5.89
CA SER A 606 -17.46 55.81 -4.99
C SER A 606 -16.75 56.12 -3.66
N GLN A 607 -17.01 57.31 -3.11
CA GLN A 607 -16.50 57.75 -1.80
C GLN A 607 -16.70 56.66 -0.74
N GLY A 608 -15.59 56.11 -0.21
CA GLY A 608 -15.55 55.15 0.89
C GLY A 608 -14.33 55.45 1.75
N SER A 609 -14.52 55.44 3.07
CA SER A 609 -13.53 55.75 4.11
C SER A 609 -12.18 55.05 3.89
N SER A 610 -11.08 55.81 3.92
CA SER A 610 -9.70 55.30 3.85
C SER A 610 -9.47 54.22 4.93
N SER A 611 -8.73 53.15 4.63
CA SER A 611 -8.27 52.14 5.60
C SER A 611 -7.65 52.76 6.86
N GLU A 612 -7.03 53.93 6.70
CA GLU A 612 -6.43 54.74 7.75
C GLU A 612 -7.46 55.35 8.72
N SER A 613 -8.63 55.73 8.22
CA SER A 613 -9.72 56.23 9.06
C SER A 613 -10.39 55.12 9.89
N ILE A 614 -10.45 53.90 9.33
CA ILE A 614 -10.99 52.72 10.04
C ILE A 614 -10.00 52.28 11.13
N PHE A 615 -8.70 52.24 10.81
CA PHE A 615 -7.67 51.85 11.78
C PHE A 615 -7.59 52.83 12.96
N THR A 616 -7.57 54.14 12.70
CA THR A 616 -7.45 55.18 13.74
C THR A 616 -8.67 55.31 14.65
N GLN A 617 -9.83 54.76 14.27
CA GLN A 617 -11.01 54.71 15.13
C GLN A 617 -10.85 53.73 16.30
N TYR A 618 -10.07 52.65 16.12
CA TYR A 618 -9.92 51.57 17.10
C TYR A 618 -8.50 51.50 17.68
N ALA A 619 -7.51 52.09 17.00
CA ALA A 619 -6.17 52.32 17.52
C ALA A 619 -6.08 53.67 18.26
N ARG A 620 -5.53 53.69 19.48
CA ARG A 620 -5.17 54.95 20.16
C ARG A 620 -4.07 55.67 19.35
N PRO A 621 -3.90 57.00 19.49
CA PRO A 621 -2.84 57.73 18.79
C PRO A 621 -1.46 57.10 19.06
N GLY A 622 -0.82 56.54 18.03
CA GLY A 622 0.47 55.84 18.12
C GLY A 622 0.41 54.37 18.56
N SER A 623 -0.76 53.70 18.50
CA SER A 623 -0.93 52.33 19.00
C SER A 623 -1.26 51.31 17.90
N GLU A 624 -0.86 50.07 18.14
CA GLU A 624 -1.18 48.88 17.33
C GLU A 624 -2.49 48.22 17.81
N ILE A 625 -3.11 47.40 16.96
CA ILE A 625 -4.39 46.73 17.24
C ILE A 625 -4.14 45.31 17.78
N ASP A 626 -4.69 44.98 18.95
CA ASP A 626 -4.70 43.60 19.46
C ASP A 626 -5.88 42.76 18.93
N ALA A 627 -5.88 41.46 19.23
CA ALA A 627 -6.91 40.53 18.71
C ALA A 627 -8.35 40.89 19.14
N SER A 628 -8.54 41.49 20.33
CA SER A 628 -9.87 41.87 20.83
C SER A 628 -10.36 43.12 20.09
N GLN A 629 -9.47 44.10 19.89
CA GLN A 629 -9.74 45.29 19.09
C GLN A 629 -10.00 44.94 17.62
N LEU A 630 -9.25 43.97 17.06
CA LEU A 630 -9.47 43.47 15.71
C LEU A 630 -10.85 42.82 15.57
N GLN A 631 -11.28 42.04 16.56
CA GLN A 631 -12.60 41.42 16.56
C GLN A 631 -13.72 42.46 16.52
N MET A 632 -13.64 43.47 17.39
CA MET A 632 -14.60 44.58 17.42
C MET A 632 -14.63 45.29 16.07
N LEU A 633 -13.46 45.69 15.55
CA LEU A 633 -13.33 46.38 14.28
C LEU A 633 -13.96 45.59 13.13
N LEU A 634 -13.59 44.31 12.96
CA LEU A 634 -14.09 43.51 11.84
C LEU A 634 -15.60 43.29 11.92
N ASN A 635 -16.13 43.05 13.11
CA ASN A 635 -17.57 42.80 13.29
C ASN A 635 -18.41 44.08 13.11
N ASP A 636 -17.92 45.22 13.57
CA ASP A 636 -18.57 46.52 13.36
C ASP A 636 -18.59 46.88 11.87
N MET A 637 -17.51 46.62 11.14
CA MET A 637 -17.44 46.86 9.69
C MET A 637 -18.39 45.96 8.91
N ILE A 638 -18.47 44.68 9.25
CA ILE A 638 -19.39 43.72 8.60
C ILE A 638 -20.85 44.10 8.87
N SER A 639 -21.14 44.65 10.05
CA SER A 639 -22.49 45.10 10.43
C SER A 639 -22.91 46.39 9.72
N GLN A 640 -21.95 47.28 9.41
CA GLN A 640 -22.22 48.58 8.78
C GLN A 640 -22.24 48.53 7.24
N ASP A 641 -21.50 47.61 6.63
CA ASP A 641 -21.38 47.50 5.18
C ASP A 641 -22.29 46.40 4.60
N GLN A 642 -23.41 46.84 3.99
CA GLN A 642 -24.42 45.98 3.35
C GLN A 642 -23.89 45.12 2.18
N THR A 643 -22.67 45.35 1.71
CA THR A 643 -22.05 44.55 0.65
C THR A 643 -21.36 43.28 1.19
N PHE A 644 -21.24 43.13 2.51
CA PHE A 644 -20.89 41.85 3.13
C PHE A 644 -22.11 40.91 3.14
N PRO A 645 -21.89 39.58 3.07
CA PRO A 645 -22.98 38.62 3.20
C PRO A 645 -23.75 38.83 4.50
N ALA A 646 -25.08 38.74 4.49
CA ALA A 646 -25.86 38.75 5.73
C ALA A 646 -25.55 37.48 6.55
N VAL A 647 -24.80 37.62 7.65
CA VAL A 647 -24.33 36.51 8.50
C VAL A 647 -25.04 36.53 9.86
N GLU A 648 -25.44 35.37 10.36
CA GLU A 648 -25.69 35.18 11.80
C GLU A 648 -24.34 34.97 12.49
N GLY A 649 -23.85 36.00 13.18
CA GLY A 649 -22.58 35.98 13.90
C GLY A 649 -21.43 36.71 13.20
N GLY A 650 -20.38 37.01 13.97
CA GLY A 650 -19.16 37.69 13.53
C GLY A 650 -17.92 36.81 13.65
N PHE A 651 -16.75 37.38 13.35
CA PHE A 651 -15.47 36.77 13.71
C PHE A 651 -15.42 36.49 15.21
N THR A 652 -15.00 35.29 15.58
CA THR A 652 -14.72 34.90 16.97
C THR A 652 -13.36 35.45 17.40
N LEU A 653 -13.15 35.56 18.72
CA LEU A 653 -11.86 36.02 19.25
C LEU A 653 -10.72 35.10 18.82
N ASP A 654 -10.98 33.78 18.75
CA ASP A 654 -9.97 32.80 18.32
C ASP A 654 -9.69 32.88 16.82
N ALA A 655 -10.68 33.18 15.98
CA ALA A 655 -10.43 33.47 14.57
C ALA A 655 -9.57 34.73 14.40
N CYS A 656 -9.86 35.79 15.16
CA CYS A 656 -9.05 37.02 15.15
C CYS A 656 -7.63 36.79 15.69
N ARG A 657 -7.44 35.98 16.73
CA ARG A 657 -6.11 35.57 17.21
C ARG A 657 -5.36 34.81 16.11
N GLY A 658 -5.99 33.83 15.48
CA GLY A 658 -5.37 33.07 14.39
C GLY A 658 -5.00 33.95 13.20
N ILE A 659 -5.86 34.88 12.80
CA ILE A 659 -5.57 35.85 11.74
C ILE A 659 -4.41 36.77 12.14
N LEU A 660 -4.41 37.25 13.38
CA LEU A 660 -3.35 38.12 13.90
C LEU A 660 -2.00 37.41 13.87
N THR A 661 -1.91 36.17 14.38
CA THR A 661 -0.67 35.38 14.36
C THR A 661 -0.11 35.19 12.94
N LEU A 662 -0.97 35.13 11.92
CA LEU A 662 -0.55 34.97 10.53
C LEU A 662 -0.14 36.29 9.85
N MET A 663 -0.46 37.44 10.45
CA MET A 663 -0.29 38.78 9.89
C MET A 663 0.73 39.64 10.64
N ASP A 664 1.00 39.33 11.91
CA ASP A 664 2.00 39.94 12.78
C ASP A 664 3.40 39.51 12.33
N LEU A 665 4.05 40.34 11.52
CA LEU A 665 5.39 40.09 10.98
C LEU A 665 6.48 40.44 11.99
N ASN A 666 6.16 41.20 13.04
CA ASN A 666 7.10 41.65 14.07
C ASN A 666 7.09 40.76 15.32
N ALA A 667 6.15 39.81 15.40
CA ALA A 667 5.92 38.91 16.53
C ALA A 667 5.69 39.63 17.87
N ASP A 668 5.06 40.81 17.83
CA ASP A 668 4.74 41.62 19.01
C ASP A 668 3.32 41.37 19.56
N GLY A 669 2.55 40.52 18.89
CA GLY A 669 1.17 40.15 19.23
C GLY A 669 0.16 41.23 18.87
N ARG A 670 0.52 42.20 18.01
CA ARG A 670 -0.33 43.31 17.60
C ARG A 670 -0.23 43.55 16.08
N LEU A 671 -1.12 44.39 15.55
CA LEU A 671 -1.12 44.79 14.14
C LEU A 671 -0.76 46.26 14.00
N SER A 672 0.34 46.53 13.32
CA SER A 672 0.66 47.86 12.82
C SER A 672 -0.30 48.27 11.69
N MET A 673 -0.31 49.56 11.38
CA MET A 673 -1.13 50.10 10.28
C MET A 673 -0.83 49.41 8.93
N LYS A 674 0.44 49.15 8.63
CA LYS A 674 0.85 48.48 7.37
C LYS A 674 0.36 47.03 7.31
N GLU A 675 0.41 46.30 8.42
CA GLU A 675 -0.08 44.92 8.48
C GLU A 675 -1.60 44.87 8.39
N PHE A 676 -2.28 45.82 9.01
CA PHE A 676 -3.73 45.96 8.89
C PHE A 676 -4.16 46.28 7.45
N GLU A 677 -3.48 47.17 6.72
CA GLU A 677 -3.80 47.44 5.30
C GLU A 677 -3.69 46.18 4.44
N ARG A 678 -2.67 45.34 4.71
CA ARG A 678 -2.49 44.06 4.02
C ARG A 678 -3.62 43.08 4.37
N LEU A 679 -4.00 42.99 5.64
CA LEU A 679 -5.14 42.18 6.08
C LEU A 679 -6.42 42.65 5.40
N TRP A 680 -6.68 43.95 5.41
CA TRP A 680 -7.89 44.56 4.87
C TRP A 680 -8.03 44.32 3.37
N THR A 681 -6.93 44.46 2.63
CA THR A 681 -6.87 44.12 1.20
C THR A 681 -7.26 42.66 0.97
N ARG A 682 -6.78 41.76 1.84
CA ARG A 682 -7.07 40.32 1.73
C ARG A 682 -8.52 39.98 2.07
N ILE A 683 -9.09 40.59 3.11
CA ILE A 683 -10.49 40.41 3.48
C ILE A 683 -11.42 40.86 2.34
N ASN A 684 -11.13 42.01 1.70
CA ASN A 684 -11.88 42.49 0.55
C ASN A 684 -11.76 41.57 -0.68
N SER A 685 -10.59 40.99 -0.91
CA SER A 685 -10.42 39.96 -1.95
C SER A 685 -11.26 38.72 -1.64
N CYS A 686 -11.25 38.25 -0.39
CA CYS A 686 -12.06 37.11 0.04
C CYS A 686 -13.57 37.40 -0.09
N LYS A 687 -14.01 38.61 0.23
CA LYS A 687 -15.39 39.06 0.05
C LYS A 687 -15.86 38.93 -1.39
N ASN A 688 -15.05 39.40 -2.35
CA ASN A 688 -15.38 39.31 -3.77
C ASN A 688 -15.50 37.85 -4.25
N ILE A 689 -14.55 37.00 -3.84
CA ILE A 689 -14.55 35.56 -4.18
C ILE A 689 -15.72 34.83 -3.49
N PHE A 690 -16.04 35.19 -2.24
CA PHE A 690 -17.15 34.58 -1.53
C PHE A 690 -18.49 34.92 -2.18
N ASN A 691 -18.69 36.19 -2.52
CA ASN A 691 -19.92 36.64 -3.18
C ASN A 691 -20.12 36.03 -4.57
N SER A 692 -19.06 35.74 -5.32
CA SER A 692 -19.16 35.07 -6.63
C SER A 692 -19.57 33.60 -6.55
N HIS A 693 -19.40 32.95 -5.39
CA HIS A 693 -19.64 31.51 -5.22
C HIS A 693 -20.72 31.16 -4.18
N ALA A 694 -21.15 32.11 -3.34
CA ALA A 694 -22.11 31.90 -2.25
C ALA A 694 -23.40 32.72 -2.40
N TYR A 695 -23.67 33.30 -3.58
CA TYR A 695 -24.77 34.25 -3.83
C TYR A 695 -26.15 33.77 -3.36
N GLN A 696 -26.45 32.47 -3.48
CA GLN A 696 -27.74 31.89 -3.07
C GLN A 696 -27.68 31.16 -1.72
N SER A 697 -26.55 30.55 -1.38
CA SER A 697 -26.43 29.62 -0.24
C SER A 697 -25.90 30.26 1.05
N ARG A 698 -25.40 31.51 1.00
CA ARG A 698 -24.71 32.22 2.11
C ARG A 698 -23.55 31.45 2.75
N SER A 699 -23.11 30.38 2.09
CA SER A 699 -22.11 29.43 2.54
C SER A 699 -21.46 28.78 1.32
N ILE A 700 -20.18 28.44 1.45
CA ILE A 700 -19.40 27.78 0.41
C ILE A 700 -19.34 26.28 0.69
N ASP A 701 -19.71 25.46 -0.29
CA ASP A 701 -19.48 24.02 -0.26
C ASP A 701 -18.12 23.65 -0.89
N MET A 702 -17.79 22.35 -0.92
CA MET A 702 -16.54 21.84 -1.48
C MET A 702 -16.24 22.34 -2.91
N SER A 703 -17.27 22.45 -3.76
CA SER A 703 -17.08 22.93 -5.14
C SER A 703 -16.80 24.43 -5.18
N GLY A 704 -17.49 25.21 -4.35
CA GLY A 704 -17.21 26.64 -4.19
C GLY A 704 -15.81 26.88 -3.62
N LEU A 705 -15.36 26.07 -2.66
CA LEU A 705 -14.01 26.19 -2.08
C LEU A 705 -12.93 25.85 -3.10
N GLN A 706 -13.13 24.80 -3.90
CA GLN A 706 -12.22 24.44 -4.98
C GLN A 706 -12.04 25.60 -5.97
N ASN A 707 -13.14 26.21 -6.42
CA ASN A 707 -13.11 27.35 -7.33
C ASN A 707 -12.47 28.58 -6.69
N ALA A 708 -12.76 28.85 -5.42
CA ALA A 708 -12.21 29.97 -4.68
C ALA A 708 -10.69 29.86 -4.48
N VAL A 709 -10.20 28.68 -4.12
CA VAL A 709 -8.76 28.39 -3.97
C VAL A 709 -8.04 28.48 -5.32
N GLN A 710 -8.70 28.04 -6.40
CA GLN A 710 -8.19 28.21 -7.76
C GLN A 710 -8.13 29.69 -8.18
N ALA A 711 -9.16 30.47 -7.88
CA ALA A 711 -9.18 31.92 -8.12
C ALA A 711 -8.11 32.66 -7.30
N ALA A 712 -7.79 32.16 -6.10
CA ALA A 712 -6.70 32.66 -5.27
C ALA A 712 -5.30 32.22 -5.76
N GLY A 713 -5.19 31.39 -6.80
CA GLY A 713 -3.92 30.95 -7.38
C GLY A 713 -3.15 29.94 -6.51
N LEU A 714 -3.84 29.19 -5.64
CA LEU A 714 -3.24 28.27 -4.69
C LEU A 714 -3.27 26.82 -5.22
N PRO A 715 -2.12 26.13 -5.30
CA PRO A 715 -2.05 24.75 -5.78
C PRO A 715 -2.43 23.77 -4.67
N VAL A 716 -3.71 23.39 -4.60
CA VAL A 716 -4.23 22.53 -3.53
C VAL A 716 -4.80 21.25 -4.12
N SER A 717 -4.41 20.09 -3.58
CA SER A 717 -4.95 18.78 -3.98
C SER A 717 -6.38 18.60 -3.45
N ARG A 718 -7.13 17.66 -4.03
CA ARG A 718 -8.50 17.35 -3.58
C ARG A 718 -8.55 16.80 -2.15
N ASP A 719 -7.50 16.09 -1.73
CA ASP A 719 -7.37 15.59 -0.36
C ASP A 719 -7.17 16.73 0.62
N MET A 720 -6.33 17.70 0.28
CA MET A 720 -6.14 18.91 1.08
C MET A 720 -7.41 19.77 1.15
N LEU A 721 -8.13 19.92 0.03
CA LEU A 721 -9.45 20.58 0.04
C LEU A 721 -10.44 19.85 0.98
N SER A 722 -10.42 18.52 1.00
CA SER A 722 -11.28 17.74 1.89
C SER A 722 -10.94 17.98 3.36
N LEU A 723 -9.65 18.07 3.70
CA LEU A 723 -9.20 18.41 5.06
C LEU A 723 -9.60 19.84 5.44
N LEU A 724 -9.50 20.81 4.53
CA LEU A 724 -9.93 22.19 4.77
C LEU A 724 -11.43 22.25 5.07
N VAL A 725 -12.25 21.51 4.33
CA VAL A 725 -13.70 21.42 4.60
C VAL A 725 -14.00 20.74 5.94
N LEU A 726 -13.23 19.72 6.33
CA LEU A 726 -13.39 19.10 7.65
C LEU A 726 -12.98 20.03 8.80
N ARG A 727 -11.98 20.89 8.58
CA ARG A 727 -11.42 21.77 9.60
C ARG A 727 -12.21 23.06 9.80
N TYR A 728 -12.69 23.64 8.70
CA TYR A 728 -13.34 24.96 8.67
C TYR A 728 -14.84 24.88 8.34
N GLY A 729 -15.33 23.74 7.89
CA GLY A 729 -16.75 23.55 7.58
C GLY A 729 -17.58 23.22 8.81
N ASP A 730 -18.86 23.55 8.74
CA ASP A 730 -19.87 23.14 9.71
C ASP A 730 -20.21 21.63 9.62
N SER A 731 -21.18 21.17 10.42
CA SER A 731 -21.68 19.78 10.37
C SER A 731 -22.21 19.35 8.99
N SER A 732 -22.54 20.32 8.12
CA SER A 732 -22.99 20.11 6.74
C SER A 732 -21.85 20.24 5.72
N LYS A 733 -20.59 20.34 6.16
CA LYS A 733 -19.40 20.49 5.32
C LYS A 733 -19.44 21.77 4.48
N ARG A 734 -19.99 22.86 5.04
CA ARG A 734 -20.10 24.18 4.42
C ARG A 734 -19.39 25.23 5.25
N LEU A 735 -18.72 26.17 4.58
CA LEU A 735 -17.99 27.27 5.23
C LEU A 735 -18.82 28.54 5.17
N ASN A 736 -19.00 29.22 6.30
CA ASN A 736 -19.48 30.60 6.32
C ASN A 736 -18.36 31.56 5.90
N PHE A 737 -18.66 32.86 5.81
CA PHE A 737 -17.69 33.87 5.40
C PHE A 737 -16.46 33.96 6.32
N MET A 738 -16.66 33.87 7.64
CA MET A 738 -15.58 34.02 8.64
C MET A 738 -14.61 32.84 8.57
N ASP A 739 -15.15 31.62 8.46
CA ASP A 739 -14.38 30.40 8.31
C ASP A 739 -13.65 30.35 6.97
N PHE A 740 -14.28 30.84 5.91
CA PHE A 740 -13.66 30.99 4.60
C PHE A 740 -12.47 31.95 4.62
N VAL A 741 -12.62 33.13 5.23
CA VAL A 741 -11.50 34.09 5.38
C VAL A 741 -10.35 33.48 6.17
N SER A 742 -10.65 32.85 7.29
CA SER A 742 -9.65 32.20 8.15
C SER A 742 -8.91 31.08 7.40
N CYS A 743 -9.65 30.25 6.66
CA CYS A 743 -9.11 29.18 5.82
C CYS A 743 -8.16 29.73 4.74
N ILE A 744 -8.58 30.75 3.99
CA ILE A 744 -7.80 31.30 2.88
C ILE A 744 -6.54 32.00 3.39
N ILE A 745 -6.63 32.80 4.44
CA ILE A 745 -5.45 33.49 5.02
C ILE A 745 -4.42 32.46 5.49
N ARG A 746 -4.85 31.42 6.24
CA ARG A 746 -3.93 30.37 6.70
C ARG A 746 -3.30 29.61 5.55
N LEU A 747 -4.08 29.20 4.57
CA LEU A 747 -3.59 28.46 3.42
C LEU A 747 -2.55 29.26 2.62
N GLU A 748 -2.78 30.56 2.41
CA GLU A 748 -1.81 31.43 1.74
C GLU A 748 -0.51 31.56 2.54
N THR A 749 -0.61 31.78 3.84
CA THR A 749 0.56 31.96 4.70
C THR A 749 1.40 30.68 4.73
N VAL A 750 0.78 29.52 4.96
CA VAL A 750 1.49 28.23 4.95
C VAL A 750 2.13 27.96 3.58
N THR A 751 1.44 28.28 2.48
CA THR A 751 2.00 28.13 1.13
C THR A 751 3.22 29.04 0.92
N LYS A 752 3.18 30.28 1.43
CA LYS A 752 4.32 31.21 1.37
C LYS A 752 5.49 30.72 2.21
N VAL A 753 5.24 30.29 3.45
CA VAL A 753 6.26 29.73 4.34
C VAL A 753 6.94 28.52 3.68
N PHE A 754 6.17 27.60 3.11
CA PHE A 754 6.71 26.44 2.39
C PHE A 754 7.59 26.86 1.22
N ARG A 755 7.14 27.78 0.36
CA ARG A 755 7.92 28.26 -0.79
C ARG A 755 9.20 28.96 -0.36
N ASN A 756 9.18 29.68 0.76
CA ASN A 756 10.37 30.38 1.26
C ASN A 756 11.40 29.42 1.87
N LEU A 757 10.95 28.36 2.53
CA LEU A 757 11.83 27.37 3.16
C LEU A 757 12.29 26.29 2.18
N SER A 758 11.55 26.05 1.10
CA SER A 758 11.86 25.03 0.11
C SER A 758 12.87 25.52 -0.91
N LYS A 759 14.05 24.90 -0.94
CA LYS A 759 15.11 25.24 -1.92
C LYS A 759 14.81 24.75 -3.33
N ASP A 760 14.06 23.65 -3.47
CA ASP A 760 13.78 22.96 -4.73
C ASP A 760 12.29 22.92 -5.10
N GLY A 761 11.43 23.50 -4.26
CA GLY A 761 9.97 23.46 -4.39
C GLY A 761 9.35 22.08 -4.15
N LYS A 762 10.12 21.08 -3.68
CA LYS A 762 9.66 19.70 -3.46
C LYS A 762 9.58 19.35 -1.98
N GLY A 763 10.44 19.91 -1.14
CA GLY A 763 10.44 19.62 0.28
C GLY A 763 11.10 20.69 1.15
N ILE A 764 10.91 20.56 2.45
CA ILE A 764 11.58 21.34 3.50
C ILE A 764 12.14 20.39 4.54
N TYR A 765 13.30 20.72 5.10
CA TYR A 765 13.86 20.02 6.26
C TYR A 765 13.79 20.99 7.45
N LEU A 766 13.21 20.54 8.54
CA LEU A 766 13.02 21.33 9.76
C LEU A 766 13.56 20.52 10.95
N SER A 767 14.28 21.20 11.84
CA SER A 767 14.53 20.70 13.19
C SER A 767 13.22 20.61 13.98
N GLY A 768 13.23 19.85 15.08
CA GLY A 768 12.06 19.75 15.96
C GLY A 768 11.61 21.11 16.50
N GLU A 769 12.54 22.00 16.80
CA GLU A 769 12.26 23.36 17.25
C GLU A 769 11.66 24.23 16.15
N GLU A 770 12.21 24.21 14.93
CA GLU A 770 11.66 24.94 13.78
C GLU A 770 10.26 24.43 13.42
N TRP A 771 10.01 23.12 13.51
CA TRP A 771 8.68 22.55 13.31
C TRP A 771 7.69 23.04 14.37
N MET A 772 8.06 22.96 15.65
CA MET A 772 7.21 23.47 16.73
C MET A 772 6.95 24.96 16.59
N GLN A 773 7.96 25.75 16.22
CA GLN A 773 7.81 27.18 16.00
C GLN A 773 6.82 27.47 14.88
N ILE A 774 6.93 26.80 13.73
CA ILE A 774 6.00 26.96 12.60
C ILE A 774 4.57 26.58 12.99
N ILE A 775 4.37 25.49 13.74
CA ILE A 775 3.03 25.05 14.16
C ILE A 775 2.43 25.98 15.21
N MET A 776 3.22 26.49 16.14
CA MET A 776 2.75 27.42 17.18
C MET A 776 2.55 28.84 16.65
N SER A 777 3.25 29.22 15.57
CA SER A 777 3.13 30.53 14.91
C SER A 777 2.20 30.52 13.68
N SER A 778 1.42 29.46 13.44
CA SER A 778 0.48 29.35 12.30
C SER A 778 -0.89 28.81 12.68
#